data_AF-A0A1Q6IFP0-F1
#
_entry.id   AF-A0A1Q6IFP0-F1
#
_cell.length_a   1.000
_cell.length_b   1.000
_cell.length_c   1.000
_cell.angle_alpha   90.00
_cell.angle_beta   90.00
_cell.angle_gamma   90.00
#
_symmetry.space_group_name_H-M   'P 1'
#
loop_
_entity.id
_entity.type
_entity.pdbx_description
1 polymer ?
#
loop_
_entity_poly.entity_id
_entity_poly.type
_entity_poly.pdbx_seq_one_letter_code
_entity_poly.pdbx_strand_id
1 'polypeptide(L)'
;MENRTNSVAEIQAKKALKLKIFSGFDLDNAKDKLTKLLSHVGSNEMFSEYTKHDISHVDGMLNLLDFIIPDKAQAVMTPTDWMMIVLSFYFHDLGMLITRSEFDDRDKDYRFKMYKNDKLDLSKYSMLPDEKREKYIYQDYVRDNHGNRIESWLVDIANGKITENPVVKVLRDVLCNIDPDFLKDLGKVCKSHSEPFGKVAEFDVRKPYEQARDSEVNLLFAAAILRTTDLLHVNSERTPDVDFEIISPKDSYSRREWVKQRAVKRIRPKDETDKDGNVNKNIQPHLFEVIASFNDEDAYSHFMDYLSYAEKEIKLTYQTCKLSSDKNKNGYIFPWDGICRRQIKTEGFNAEKLKFELDKDNILKLLIGHTLYNQANVVLRELAQNSIDACRLMNHNSKCGSNDYEPEIRIEWNEKNHILKVSDNGTGMNEEIIKKYLLKVGSSRYQSEEFKARNRHFHSISRFGIGLLTCFMISDDFEVITLWYEEEKAHRLKIKNLQGEYMLRNDVDPTEILGGHHGTTFILKVHDNVDLSNIVDDLRYWIIKPDCKVVVIENGVETCVGFDSNEKALRDFLMRYKIIVDDKQYKLLKKVDLDLGVEAYFLLRKHYLYNDSWSLYNPSNDLLNDRNAPIGICIEGILVSGYTPGYLGRNYVVLVDCQGVKAPKTNVARDGLEHSEEQRDLFRFIYNSYLEIAGEQIQHLSEKYSLSWALDDVQRNIDNIVRQGNYQDKELFDEVLHDYKCNLVDTGEKYINQSIRDFGEEIWTIESKAYSSAERLVQEIKNCDKTALSLFQSLDTSFSCNKRNVLSETSARKHTIDIFLKEYEVSEIQVFENNRRFEFCWRKGNKRWKLINGDSPYTYRSFPNMYVIKNQSDVKTNIENYDIVVSRYGLFFISNHPLRNFLLSVLNDDNINKIHAIEIIVGYIYSLNKRRIKHTDENFRKYFDSNENFFKEDIWKYLDKDTLNNALNQNLSFLDFRKYYLQNE
;
A
#
# COMPACT_ATOMS: atom_id res chain seq x y z
N MET A 1 -15.90 -21.78 56.28
CA MET A 1 -14.86 -22.62 56.92
C MET A 1 -15.30 -24.06 56.73
N GLU A 2 -14.85 -24.70 55.66
CA GLU A 2 -14.88 -26.16 55.49
C GLU A 2 -14.05 -26.50 54.24
N ASN A 3 -13.11 -27.44 54.40
CA ASN A 3 -12.16 -28.00 53.43
C ASN A 3 -11.07 -27.09 52.85
N ARG A 4 -10.15 -26.60 53.69
CA ARG A 4 -8.81 -26.19 53.26
C ARG A 4 -7.92 -27.42 53.07
N THR A 5 -7.91 -28.01 51.88
CA THR A 5 -6.85 -28.95 51.52
C THR A 5 -5.62 -28.13 51.11
N ASN A 6 -4.67 -27.95 52.04
CA ASN A 6 -3.37 -27.40 51.67
C ASN A 6 -2.67 -28.40 50.73
N SER A 7 -2.07 -27.91 49.65
CA SER A 7 -1.24 -28.72 48.75
C SER A 7 -0.02 -29.27 49.48
N VAL A 8 0.63 -30.30 48.92
CA VAL A 8 1.88 -30.84 49.48
C VAL A 8 2.93 -29.75 49.62
N ALA A 9 3.05 -28.89 48.59
CA ALA A 9 3.97 -27.75 48.60
C ALA A 9 3.71 -26.78 49.75
N GLU A 10 2.44 -26.43 50.02
CA GLU A 10 2.07 -25.55 51.14
C GLU A 10 2.40 -26.17 52.50
N ILE A 11 2.20 -27.48 52.65
CA ILE A 11 2.56 -28.21 53.88
C ILE A 11 4.08 -28.18 54.09
N GLN A 12 4.89 -28.33 53.03
CA GLN A 12 6.34 -28.23 53.13
C GLN A 12 6.78 -26.80 53.44
N ALA A 13 6.19 -25.79 52.80
CA ALA A 13 6.47 -24.39 53.05
C ALA A 13 6.24 -23.99 54.53
N LYS A 14 5.15 -24.48 55.15
CA LYS A 14 4.85 -24.20 56.58
C LYS A 14 5.97 -24.62 57.54
N LYS A 15 6.85 -25.56 57.15
CA LYS A 15 8.02 -25.93 57.97
C LYS A 15 9.01 -24.77 58.14
N ALA A 16 9.07 -23.83 57.18
CA ALA A 16 9.93 -22.65 57.22
C ALA A 16 9.49 -21.62 58.27
N LEU A 17 8.23 -21.64 58.72
CA LEU A 17 7.69 -20.69 59.71
C LEU A 17 8.38 -20.77 61.08
N LYS A 18 9.22 -21.80 61.31
CA LYS A 18 10.07 -21.93 62.51
C LYS A 18 11.34 -21.08 62.45
N LEU A 19 11.72 -20.58 61.27
CA LEU A 19 12.91 -19.77 61.05
C LEU A 19 12.66 -18.31 61.47
N LYS A 20 13.72 -17.60 61.86
CA LYS A 20 13.61 -16.23 62.38
C LYS A 20 13.14 -15.26 61.30
N ILE A 21 13.54 -15.50 60.05
CA ILE A 21 13.16 -14.70 58.87
C ILE A 21 11.66 -14.67 58.55
N PHE A 22 10.86 -15.58 59.14
CA PHE A 22 9.40 -15.63 59.00
C PHE A 22 8.67 -15.48 60.35
N SER A 23 9.36 -15.00 61.39
CA SER A 23 8.79 -14.89 62.73
C SER A 23 7.58 -13.95 62.76
N GLY A 24 6.39 -14.51 62.98
CA GLY A 24 5.13 -13.76 62.99
C GLY A 24 4.46 -13.65 61.61
N PHE A 25 5.00 -14.28 60.58
CA PHE A 25 4.33 -14.42 59.28
C PHE A 25 3.27 -15.53 59.35
N ASP A 26 2.07 -15.26 58.80
CA ASP A 26 0.97 -16.20 58.72
C ASP A 26 0.64 -16.50 57.25
N LEU A 27 1.07 -17.69 56.80
CA LEU A 27 0.86 -18.15 55.43
C LEU A 27 -0.62 -18.39 55.10
N ASP A 28 -1.44 -18.79 56.07
CA ASP A 28 -2.87 -19.03 55.85
C ASP A 28 -3.63 -17.70 55.70
N ASN A 29 -3.31 -16.71 56.52
CA ASN A 29 -3.83 -15.34 56.36
C ASN A 29 -3.37 -14.71 55.04
N ALA A 30 -2.12 -14.99 54.61
CA ALA A 30 -1.63 -14.53 53.32
C ALA A 30 -2.47 -15.09 52.16
N LYS A 31 -2.79 -16.39 52.18
CA LYS A 31 -3.66 -17.03 51.19
C LYS A 31 -5.08 -16.44 51.21
N ASP A 32 -5.64 -16.21 52.39
CA ASP A 32 -6.99 -15.62 52.54
C ASP A 32 -7.07 -14.19 51.97
N LYS A 33 -6.06 -13.37 52.24
CA LYS A 33 -5.97 -12.00 51.71
C LYS A 33 -5.74 -12.00 50.21
N LEU A 34 -4.87 -12.88 49.72
CA LEU A 34 -4.65 -13.07 48.29
C LEU A 34 -5.93 -13.48 47.56
N THR A 35 -6.68 -14.45 48.10
CA THR A 35 -7.95 -14.91 47.53
C THR A 35 -8.91 -13.75 47.29
N LYS A 36 -9.01 -12.83 48.26
CA LYS A 36 -9.82 -11.62 48.12
C LYS A 36 -9.27 -10.67 47.05
N LEU A 37 -7.96 -10.44 47.02
CA LEU A 37 -7.33 -9.56 46.03
C LEU A 37 -7.50 -10.10 44.60
N LEU A 38 -7.22 -11.38 44.37
CA LEU A 38 -7.35 -12.02 43.07
C LEU A 38 -8.81 -12.09 42.60
N SER A 39 -9.79 -12.18 43.51
CA SER A 39 -11.22 -12.09 43.14
C SER A 39 -11.63 -10.75 42.51
N HIS A 40 -10.79 -9.72 42.63
CA HIS A 40 -11.00 -8.42 41.98
C HIS A 40 -10.27 -8.30 40.63
N VAL A 41 -9.46 -9.29 40.22
CA VAL A 41 -8.96 -9.37 38.85
C VAL A 41 -10.15 -9.68 37.94
N GLY A 42 -10.38 -8.88 36.90
CA GLY A 42 -11.60 -8.93 36.08
C GLY A 42 -12.70 -7.94 36.51
N SER A 43 -12.54 -7.24 37.65
CA SER A 43 -13.51 -6.23 38.11
C SER A 43 -13.33 -4.86 37.43
N ASN A 44 -14.35 -3.99 37.52
CA ASN A 44 -14.36 -2.66 36.89
C ASN A 44 -14.23 -2.68 35.35
N GLU A 45 -14.76 -3.72 34.70
CA GLU A 45 -14.72 -3.95 33.25
C GLU A 45 -13.31 -4.22 32.67
N MET A 46 -12.26 -4.22 33.49
CA MET A 46 -10.88 -4.51 33.08
C MET A 46 -10.59 -6.01 33.21
N PHE A 47 -10.07 -6.64 32.17
CA PHE A 47 -9.87 -8.09 32.01
C PHE A 47 -11.16 -8.93 32.14
N SER A 48 -12.32 -8.31 31.85
CA SER A 48 -13.64 -8.94 32.04
C SER A 48 -13.92 -10.14 31.11
N GLU A 49 -13.25 -10.22 29.96
CA GLU A 49 -13.37 -11.32 29.00
C GLU A 49 -12.22 -12.35 29.08
N TYR A 50 -11.25 -12.16 29.99
CA TYR A 50 -10.07 -13.02 30.10
C TYR A 50 -10.39 -14.32 30.85
N THR A 51 -9.53 -15.34 30.67
CA THR A 51 -9.62 -16.60 31.42
C THR A 51 -9.43 -16.38 32.92
N LYS A 52 -9.77 -17.37 33.76
CA LYS A 52 -9.64 -17.23 35.21
C LYS A 52 -8.18 -16.98 35.64
N HIS A 53 -8.01 -16.01 36.54
CA HIS A 53 -6.77 -15.65 37.25
C HIS A 53 -7.06 -15.46 38.75
N ASP A 54 -8.06 -16.18 39.27
CA ASP A 54 -8.43 -16.18 40.69
C ASP A 54 -7.62 -17.25 41.46
N ILE A 55 -7.97 -17.48 42.74
CA ILE A 55 -7.25 -18.45 43.57
C ILE A 55 -7.27 -19.88 43.01
N SER A 56 -8.28 -20.25 42.20
CA SER A 56 -8.33 -21.58 41.59
C SER A 56 -7.19 -21.81 40.61
N HIS A 57 -6.71 -20.74 39.95
CA HIS A 57 -5.54 -20.80 39.08
C HIS A 57 -4.28 -21.17 39.88
N VAL A 58 -4.07 -20.52 41.02
CA VAL A 58 -2.95 -20.76 41.93
C VAL A 58 -3.01 -22.17 42.51
N ASP A 59 -4.19 -22.60 42.99
CA ASP A 59 -4.38 -23.94 43.55
C ASP A 59 -4.13 -25.04 42.49
N GLY A 60 -4.63 -24.86 41.26
CA GLY A 60 -4.37 -25.76 40.13
C GLY A 60 -2.88 -25.90 39.84
N MET A 61 -2.15 -24.78 39.80
CA MET A 61 -0.71 -24.78 39.61
C MET A 61 0.06 -25.46 40.75
N LEU A 62 -0.31 -25.20 42.01
CA LEU A 62 0.33 -25.86 43.16
C LEU A 62 0.14 -27.38 43.12
N ASN A 63 -0.98 -27.87 42.61
CA ASN A 63 -1.21 -29.31 42.43
C ASN A 63 -0.34 -29.93 41.31
N LEU A 64 0.10 -29.15 40.30
CA LEU A 64 1.02 -29.64 39.28
C LEU A 64 2.43 -29.89 39.85
N LEU A 65 2.80 -29.21 40.95
CA LEU A 65 4.11 -29.37 41.58
C LEU A 65 4.38 -30.80 42.05
N ASP A 66 3.34 -31.55 42.40
CA ASP A 66 3.41 -32.94 42.84
C ASP A 66 4.15 -33.84 41.85
N PHE A 67 4.02 -33.54 40.54
CA PHE A 67 4.76 -34.26 39.52
C PHE A 67 5.88 -33.44 38.87
N ILE A 68 5.76 -32.10 38.78
CA ILE A 68 6.80 -31.27 38.16
C ILE A 68 8.10 -31.32 38.98
N ILE A 69 8.01 -31.38 40.31
CA ILE A 69 9.17 -31.52 41.20
C ILE A 69 9.35 -33.00 41.53
N PRO A 70 10.33 -33.71 40.94
CA PRO A 70 10.50 -35.14 41.18
C PRO A 70 10.95 -35.43 42.61
N ASP A 71 10.62 -36.61 43.14
CA ASP A 71 10.95 -37.04 44.52
C ASP A 71 12.44 -36.82 44.89
N LYS A 72 13.35 -37.05 43.93
CA LYS A 72 14.79 -36.83 44.12
C LYS A 72 15.14 -35.37 44.39
N ALA A 73 14.46 -34.43 43.73
CA ALA A 73 14.64 -33.01 43.98
C ALA A 73 13.98 -32.60 45.31
N GLN A 74 12.79 -33.11 45.61
CA GLN A 74 12.11 -32.85 46.88
C GLN A 74 12.96 -33.23 48.09
N ALA A 75 13.75 -34.30 47.99
CA ALA A 75 14.62 -34.78 49.06
C ALA A 75 15.79 -33.83 49.42
N VAL A 76 16.17 -32.91 48.53
CA VAL A 76 17.28 -31.96 48.75
C VAL A 76 16.81 -30.52 49.00
N MET A 77 15.54 -30.22 48.72
CA MET A 77 14.95 -28.90 48.92
C MET A 77 14.82 -28.55 50.41
N THR A 78 15.12 -27.30 50.75
CA THR A 78 14.90 -26.77 52.10
C THR A 78 13.43 -26.37 52.29
N PRO A 79 12.96 -26.23 53.54
CA PRO A 79 11.66 -25.61 53.82
C PRO A 79 11.50 -24.23 53.17
N THR A 80 12.58 -23.46 53.05
CA THR A 80 12.56 -22.11 52.50
C THR A 80 12.48 -22.11 50.97
N ASP A 81 13.00 -23.13 50.27
CA ASP A 81 12.73 -23.33 48.84
C ASP A 81 11.23 -23.47 48.59
N TRP A 82 10.57 -24.31 49.38
CA TRP A 82 9.11 -24.50 49.30
C TRP A 82 8.35 -23.21 49.60
N MET A 83 8.79 -22.43 50.59
CA MET A 83 8.19 -21.12 50.88
C MET A 83 8.38 -20.13 49.72
N MET A 84 9.58 -20.05 49.12
CA MET A 84 9.85 -19.20 47.96
C MET A 84 8.98 -19.59 46.76
N ILE A 85 8.84 -20.89 46.50
CA ILE A 85 7.95 -21.40 45.45
C ILE A 85 6.50 -21.05 45.77
N VAL A 86 5.95 -21.44 46.92
CA VAL A 86 4.54 -21.18 47.24
C VAL A 86 4.20 -19.68 47.18
N LEU A 87 5.04 -18.83 47.75
CA LEU A 87 4.80 -17.38 47.70
C LEU A 87 4.96 -16.81 46.29
N SER A 88 5.85 -17.36 45.45
CA SER A 88 5.96 -16.88 44.07
C SER A 88 4.70 -17.19 43.26
N PHE A 89 4.12 -18.38 43.44
CA PHE A 89 2.83 -18.74 42.84
C PHE A 89 1.68 -17.87 43.36
N TYR A 90 1.69 -17.54 44.65
CA TYR A 90 0.69 -16.64 45.22
C TYR A 90 0.71 -15.25 44.58
N PHE A 91 1.90 -14.72 44.27
CA PHE A 91 2.02 -13.30 43.93
C PHE A 91 2.34 -12.99 42.46
N HIS A 92 2.85 -13.94 41.66
CA HIS A 92 3.36 -13.67 40.30
C HIS A 92 2.36 -12.89 39.41
N ASP A 93 1.08 -13.30 39.42
CA ASP A 93 0.00 -12.70 38.64
C ASP A 93 -0.69 -11.52 39.32
N LEU A 94 -0.41 -11.25 40.59
CA LEU A 94 -1.09 -10.17 41.32
C LEU A 94 -0.80 -8.79 40.70
N GLY A 95 0.31 -8.67 39.97
CA GLY A 95 0.62 -7.53 39.11
C GLY A 95 -0.40 -7.25 38.01
N MET A 96 -1.41 -8.11 37.78
CA MET A 96 -2.53 -7.89 36.86
C MET A 96 -3.66 -7.05 37.47
N LEU A 97 -3.69 -6.89 38.80
CA LEU A 97 -4.74 -6.12 39.47
C LEU A 97 -4.67 -4.63 39.07
N ILE A 98 -5.80 -4.07 38.67
CA ILE A 98 -5.94 -2.65 38.30
C ILE A 98 -6.96 -1.99 39.21
N THR A 99 -6.55 -0.90 39.85
CA THR A 99 -7.46 -0.09 40.67
C THR A 99 -8.08 1.04 39.85
N ARG A 100 -9.28 1.52 40.22
CA ARG A 100 -9.93 2.65 39.52
C ARG A 100 -9.04 3.88 39.47
N SER A 101 -8.47 4.28 40.62
CA SER A 101 -7.56 5.41 40.72
C SER A 101 -6.34 5.28 39.81
N GLU A 102 -5.78 4.07 39.70
CA GLU A 102 -4.63 3.82 38.84
C GLU A 102 -4.96 3.95 37.34
N PHE A 103 -6.12 3.46 36.92
CA PHE A 103 -6.57 3.60 35.54
C PHE A 103 -6.93 5.06 35.19
N ASP A 104 -7.60 5.76 36.11
CA ASP A 104 -7.97 7.16 35.94
C ASP A 104 -6.73 8.07 35.85
N ASP A 105 -5.66 7.75 36.61
CA ASP A 105 -4.39 8.48 36.61
C ASP A 105 -3.36 7.97 35.59
N ARG A 106 -3.73 7.03 34.70
CA ARG A 106 -2.78 6.37 33.78
C ARG A 106 -1.92 7.32 32.94
N ASP A 107 -2.47 8.48 32.55
CA ASP A 107 -1.75 9.48 31.76
C ASP A 107 -0.63 10.18 32.54
N LYS A 108 -0.57 10.01 33.86
CA LYS A 108 0.56 10.47 34.68
C LYS A 108 1.72 9.46 34.67
N ASP A 109 1.49 8.20 34.30
CA ASP A 109 2.56 7.21 34.20
C ASP A 109 3.36 7.40 32.89
N TYR A 110 4.59 7.91 33.03
CA TYR A 110 5.52 8.08 31.92
C TYR A 110 5.76 6.76 31.15
N ARG A 111 5.77 5.61 31.82
CA ARG A 111 6.00 4.31 31.18
C ARG A 111 4.83 3.91 30.28
N PHE A 112 3.60 4.24 30.68
CA PHE A 112 2.42 4.03 29.84
C PHE A 112 2.47 4.93 28.60
N LYS A 113 2.84 6.21 28.77
CA LYS A 113 3.04 7.15 27.65
C LYS A 113 4.09 6.65 26.65
N MET A 114 5.24 6.16 27.11
CA MET A 114 6.24 5.56 26.24
C MET A 114 5.72 4.32 25.52
N TYR A 115 5.03 3.43 26.24
CA TYR A 115 4.44 2.23 25.65
C TYR A 115 3.49 2.56 24.49
N LYS A 116 2.69 3.63 24.63
CA LYS A 116 1.76 4.12 23.60
C LYS A 116 2.47 4.68 22.36
N ASN A 117 3.67 5.24 22.49
CA ASN A 117 4.41 5.88 21.39
C ASN A 117 5.38 4.94 20.66
N ASP A 118 6.07 4.04 21.36
CA ASP A 118 7.20 3.29 20.80
C ASP A 118 6.87 1.85 20.42
N LYS A 119 5.84 1.24 21.04
CA LYS A 119 5.52 -0.19 20.90
C LYS A 119 4.13 -0.49 20.38
N LEU A 120 3.31 0.54 20.16
CA LEU A 120 1.91 0.35 19.84
C LEU A 120 1.69 0.24 18.33
N ASP A 121 1.35 -0.95 17.86
CA ASP A 121 0.74 -1.11 16.55
C ASP A 121 -0.72 -0.63 16.62
N LEU A 122 -0.94 0.63 16.23
CA LEU A 122 -2.25 1.28 16.25
C LEU A 122 -3.26 0.59 15.30
N SER A 123 -2.80 -0.21 14.33
CA SER A 123 -3.69 -0.94 13.42
C SER A 123 -4.61 -1.91 14.17
N LYS A 124 -4.10 -2.54 15.25
CA LYS A 124 -4.82 -3.48 16.12
C LYS A 124 -6.06 -2.90 16.79
N TYR A 125 -6.11 -1.58 17.01
CA TYR A 125 -7.19 -0.89 17.72
C TYR A 125 -7.97 0.13 16.88
N SER A 126 -7.60 0.26 15.60
CA SER A 126 -8.13 1.27 14.67
C SER A 126 -9.65 1.24 14.51
N MET A 127 -10.26 0.06 14.65
CA MET A 127 -11.71 -0.18 14.49
C MET A 127 -12.51 -0.04 15.79
N LEU A 128 -11.86 0.20 16.94
CA LEU A 128 -12.53 0.33 18.24
C LEU A 128 -12.88 1.79 18.54
N PRO A 129 -14.04 2.07 19.17
CA PRO A 129 -14.36 3.39 19.72
C PRO A 129 -13.31 3.84 20.75
N ASP A 130 -13.04 5.14 20.82
CA ASP A 130 -11.95 5.73 21.63
C ASP A 130 -11.97 5.31 23.10
N GLU A 131 -13.16 5.24 23.71
CA GLU A 131 -13.33 4.86 25.12
C GLU A 131 -12.95 3.40 25.41
N LYS A 132 -13.27 2.48 24.48
CA LYS A 132 -12.87 1.06 24.59
C LYS A 132 -11.40 0.88 24.24
N ARG A 133 -10.92 1.59 23.22
CA ARG A 133 -9.53 1.57 22.75
C ARG A 133 -8.54 1.83 23.89
N GLU A 134 -8.76 2.88 24.67
CA GLU A 134 -7.89 3.22 25.81
C GLU A 134 -7.85 2.12 26.89
N LYS A 135 -9.00 1.52 27.21
CA LYS A 135 -9.07 0.39 28.15
C LYS A 135 -8.27 -0.81 27.66
N TYR A 136 -8.37 -1.18 26.38
CA TYR A 136 -7.60 -2.30 25.81
C TYR A 136 -6.10 -2.02 25.77
N ILE A 137 -5.69 -0.81 25.38
CA ILE A 137 -4.28 -0.42 25.36
C ILE A 137 -3.66 -0.50 26.76
N TYR A 138 -4.40 -0.05 27.79
CA TYR A 138 -3.91 -0.11 29.17
C TYR A 138 -3.87 -1.55 29.72
N GLN A 139 -4.83 -2.41 29.34
CA GLN A 139 -4.78 -3.83 29.68
C GLN A 139 -3.54 -4.52 29.10
N ASP A 140 -3.23 -4.27 27.83
CA ASP A 140 -2.03 -4.82 27.20
C ASP A 140 -0.74 -4.28 27.86
N TYR A 141 -0.70 -2.98 28.20
CA TYR A 141 0.41 -2.41 28.98
C TYR A 141 0.59 -3.11 30.33
N VAL A 142 -0.49 -3.29 31.09
CA VAL A 142 -0.45 -3.96 32.39
C VAL A 142 -0.01 -5.41 32.23
N ARG A 143 -0.57 -6.13 31.26
CA ARG A 143 -0.23 -7.53 30.98
C ARG A 143 1.22 -7.69 30.53
N ASP A 144 1.78 -6.77 29.75
CA ASP A 144 3.18 -6.88 29.35
C ASP A 144 4.15 -6.51 30.50
N ASN A 145 3.66 -5.86 31.55
CA ASN A 145 4.48 -5.34 32.65
C ASN A 145 4.13 -5.89 34.04
N HIS A 146 3.16 -6.81 34.18
CA HIS A 146 2.68 -7.27 35.49
C HIS A 146 3.80 -7.89 36.35
N GLY A 147 4.73 -8.64 35.74
CA GLY A 147 5.93 -9.13 36.43
C GLY A 147 6.81 -8.00 37.00
N ASN A 148 6.99 -6.90 36.25
CA ASN A 148 7.70 -5.71 36.75
C ASN A 148 6.91 -5.00 37.86
N ARG A 149 5.58 -4.97 37.77
CA ARG A 149 4.71 -4.36 38.79
C ARG A 149 4.85 -5.09 40.13
N ILE A 150 4.76 -6.43 40.14
CA ILE A 150 4.85 -7.19 41.39
C ILE A 150 6.26 -7.12 42.00
N GLU A 151 7.33 -7.18 41.20
CA GLU A 151 8.70 -6.98 41.69
C GLU A 151 8.83 -5.61 42.37
N SER A 152 8.36 -4.54 41.70
CA SER A 152 8.39 -3.19 42.25
C SER A 152 7.62 -3.07 43.57
N TRP A 153 6.46 -3.72 43.69
CA TRP A 153 5.66 -3.68 44.92
C TRP A 153 6.35 -4.39 46.08
N LEU A 154 6.92 -5.57 45.84
CA LEU A 154 7.64 -6.32 46.86
C LEU A 154 8.93 -5.61 47.31
N VAL A 155 9.66 -4.99 46.37
CA VAL A 155 10.83 -4.17 46.68
C VAL A 155 10.45 -2.92 47.48
N ASP A 156 9.35 -2.25 47.15
CA ASP A 156 8.85 -1.09 47.90
C ASP A 156 8.44 -1.47 49.33
N ILE A 157 7.86 -2.66 49.53
CA ILE A 157 7.55 -3.20 50.86
C ILE A 157 8.84 -3.52 51.62
N ALA A 158 9.80 -4.21 51.00
CA ALA A 158 11.07 -4.56 51.60
C ALA A 158 11.87 -3.32 52.07
N ASN A 159 11.81 -2.22 51.31
CA ASN A 159 12.48 -0.97 51.64
C ASN A 159 11.67 -0.06 52.60
N GLY A 160 10.48 -0.48 53.05
CA GLY A 160 9.64 0.30 53.96
C GLY A 160 9.08 1.60 53.35
N LYS A 161 9.03 1.71 52.02
CA LYS A 161 8.63 2.95 51.33
C LYS A 161 7.14 3.22 51.50
N ILE A 162 6.77 4.42 51.94
CA ILE A 162 5.36 4.81 52.05
C ILE A 162 4.78 5.03 50.65
N THR A 163 3.64 4.41 50.35
CA THR A 163 2.95 4.51 49.06
C THR A 163 1.45 4.71 49.26
N GLU A 164 0.83 5.44 48.35
CA GLU A 164 -0.62 5.63 48.32
C GLU A 164 -1.35 4.46 47.68
N ASN A 165 -0.64 3.59 46.93
CA ASN A 165 -1.21 2.44 46.25
C ASN A 165 -1.91 1.49 47.25
N PRO A 166 -3.24 1.28 47.12
CA PRO A 166 -4.00 0.49 48.08
C PRO A 166 -3.62 -1.00 48.08
N VAL A 167 -3.20 -1.55 46.94
CA VAL A 167 -2.75 -2.95 46.82
C VAL A 167 -1.49 -3.16 47.66
N VAL A 168 -0.51 -2.25 47.53
CA VAL A 168 0.74 -2.33 48.28
C VAL A 168 0.52 -2.16 49.79
N LYS A 169 -0.47 -1.35 50.21
CA LYS A 169 -0.86 -1.22 51.63
C LYS A 169 -1.37 -2.55 52.19
N VAL A 170 -2.23 -3.26 51.46
CA VAL A 170 -2.74 -4.58 51.86
C VAL A 170 -1.61 -5.61 51.88
N LEU A 171 -0.75 -5.62 50.87
CA LEU A 171 0.39 -6.54 50.81
C LEU A 171 1.39 -6.29 51.93
N ARG A 172 1.62 -5.04 52.33
CA ARG A 172 2.48 -4.71 53.47
C ARG A 172 1.96 -5.30 54.77
N ASP A 173 0.65 -5.24 55.02
CA ASP A 173 0.03 -5.85 56.20
C ASP A 173 0.27 -7.37 56.25
N VAL A 174 0.25 -8.02 55.09
CA VAL A 174 0.47 -9.48 54.96
C VAL A 174 1.95 -9.86 55.08
N LEU A 175 2.85 -9.06 54.51
CA LEU A 175 4.26 -9.41 54.32
C LEU A 175 5.21 -8.72 55.30
N CYS A 176 4.70 -7.97 56.28
CA CYS A 176 5.49 -7.15 57.21
C CYS A 176 6.50 -7.93 58.06
N ASN A 177 6.26 -9.23 58.28
CA ASN A 177 7.08 -10.12 59.10
C ASN A 177 7.99 -11.05 58.29
N ILE A 178 8.26 -10.71 57.03
CA ILE A 178 9.20 -11.42 56.16
C ILE A 178 10.48 -10.59 56.01
N ASP A 179 11.64 -11.27 55.99
CA ASP A 179 12.93 -10.63 55.74
C ASP A 179 12.94 -9.79 54.44
N PRO A 180 13.47 -8.55 54.46
CA PRO A 180 13.52 -7.67 53.30
C PRO A 180 14.27 -8.24 52.09
N ASP A 181 15.36 -8.99 52.29
CA ASP A 181 16.12 -9.55 51.19
C ASP A 181 15.39 -10.75 50.57
N PHE A 182 14.68 -11.54 51.38
CA PHE A 182 13.75 -12.55 50.88
C PHE A 182 12.66 -11.94 50.00
N LEU A 183 12.04 -10.83 50.42
CA LEU A 183 11.01 -10.14 49.63
C LEU A 183 11.52 -9.61 48.28
N LYS A 184 12.75 -9.08 48.24
CA LYS A 184 13.38 -8.64 46.99
C LYS A 184 13.59 -9.81 46.03
N ASP A 185 14.10 -10.93 46.53
CA ASP A 185 14.35 -12.11 45.70
C ASP A 185 13.03 -12.80 45.29
N LEU A 186 12.01 -12.80 46.14
CA LEU A 186 10.64 -13.20 45.76
C LEU A 186 10.12 -12.35 44.59
N GLY A 187 10.35 -11.03 44.62
CA GLY A 187 10.04 -10.14 43.51
C GLY A 187 10.72 -10.54 42.20
N LYS A 188 12.02 -10.90 42.25
CA LYS A 188 12.77 -11.38 41.07
C LYS A 188 12.22 -12.69 40.54
N VAL A 189 11.92 -13.66 41.43
CA VAL A 189 11.34 -14.94 41.05
C VAL A 189 9.96 -14.74 40.42
N CYS A 190 9.09 -13.93 41.03
CA CYS A 190 7.80 -13.56 40.46
C CYS A 190 7.97 -12.94 39.07
N LYS A 191 8.82 -11.92 38.89
CA LYS A 191 9.03 -11.28 37.59
C LYS A 191 9.55 -12.24 36.52
N SER A 192 10.33 -13.23 36.93
CA SER A 192 11.02 -14.12 36.01
C SER A 192 10.08 -14.74 34.98
N HIS A 193 8.82 -15.07 35.29
CA HIS A 193 7.90 -15.70 34.32
C HIS A 193 7.52 -14.84 33.10
N SER A 194 7.72 -13.53 33.18
CA SER A 194 7.50 -12.58 32.09
C SER A 194 8.76 -12.20 31.30
N GLU A 195 9.95 -12.70 31.69
CA GLU A 195 11.21 -12.33 31.06
C GLU A 195 11.79 -13.46 30.16
N PRO A 196 12.68 -13.16 29.21
CA PRO A 196 13.44 -14.20 28.52
C PRO A 196 14.28 -15.01 29.52
N PHE A 197 14.27 -16.34 29.40
CA PHE A 197 14.92 -17.24 30.38
C PHE A 197 16.44 -16.99 30.52
N GLY A 198 17.11 -16.44 29.50
CA GLY A 198 18.54 -16.09 29.57
C GLY A 198 18.91 -15.16 30.75
N LYS A 199 17.99 -14.29 31.20
CA LYS A 199 18.21 -13.43 32.37
C LYS A 199 18.10 -14.16 33.71
N VAL A 200 17.44 -15.31 33.72
CA VAL A 200 17.19 -16.13 34.92
C VAL A 200 18.39 -17.03 35.22
N ALA A 201 19.20 -17.34 34.22
CA ALA A 201 20.34 -18.26 34.34
C ALA A 201 21.39 -17.86 35.39
N GLU A 202 21.44 -16.57 35.76
CA GLU A 202 22.38 -16.00 36.74
C GLU A 202 21.84 -16.00 38.17
N PHE A 203 20.63 -16.51 38.41
CA PHE A 203 20.04 -16.51 39.75
C PHE A 203 20.86 -17.36 40.73
N ASP A 204 20.97 -16.89 41.97
CA ASP A 204 21.71 -17.58 43.02
C ASP A 204 21.08 -18.95 43.31
N VAL A 205 21.93 -19.96 43.43
CA VAL A 205 21.54 -21.36 43.60
C VAL A 205 21.71 -21.85 45.04
N ARG A 206 22.27 -21.01 45.92
CA ARG A 206 22.53 -21.27 47.35
C ARG A 206 22.41 -19.98 48.17
N LYS A 207 21.33 -19.23 48.00
CA LYS A 207 21.11 -17.94 48.67
C LYS A 207 20.72 -18.15 50.14
N PRO A 208 21.53 -17.74 51.13
CA PRO A 208 21.14 -17.85 52.54
C PRO A 208 20.42 -16.58 53.02
N TYR A 209 19.44 -16.74 53.91
CA TYR A 209 18.74 -15.63 54.58
C TYR A 209 19.02 -15.57 56.09
N GLU A 210 19.45 -16.66 56.70
CA GLU A 210 19.98 -16.71 58.07
C GLU A 210 21.07 -17.80 58.20
N GLN A 211 21.62 -18.00 59.39
CA GLN A 211 22.68 -19.00 59.60
C GLN A 211 22.18 -20.45 59.45
N ALA A 212 20.88 -20.69 59.64
CA ALA A 212 20.31 -22.02 59.50
C ALA A 212 20.35 -22.49 58.04
N ARG A 213 20.81 -23.72 57.80
CA ARG A 213 20.81 -24.34 56.46
C ARG A 213 19.43 -24.37 55.83
N ASP A 214 18.39 -24.56 56.65
CA ASP A 214 16.99 -24.60 56.20
C ASP A 214 16.50 -23.25 55.61
N SER A 215 17.28 -22.17 55.76
CA SER A 215 17.01 -20.86 55.15
C SER A 215 17.61 -20.68 53.76
N GLU A 216 18.42 -21.61 53.27
CA GLU A 216 19.04 -21.51 51.94
C GLU A 216 18.01 -21.76 50.84
N VAL A 217 18.06 -20.97 49.75
CA VAL A 217 17.16 -21.10 48.60
C VAL A 217 17.93 -21.20 47.30
N ASN A 218 17.46 -22.08 46.40
CA ASN A 218 17.87 -22.14 45.02
C ASN A 218 16.91 -21.31 44.14
N LEU A 219 17.21 -20.03 43.95
CA LEU A 219 16.35 -19.08 43.23
C LEU A 219 16.18 -19.46 41.75
N LEU A 220 17.23 -19.98 41.12
CA LEU A 220 17.16 -20.49 39.75
C LEU A 220 16.14 -21.62 39.63
N PHE A 221 16.15 -22.56 40.58
CA PHE A 221 15.21 -23.68 40.58
C PHE A 221 13.79 -23.20 40.86
N ALA A 222 13.59 -22.30 41.84
CA ALA A 222 12.28 -21.72 42.11
C ALA A 222 11.69 -21.01 40.87
N ALA A 223 12.50 -20.24 40.14
CA ALA A 223 12.09 -19.61 38.89
C ALA A 223 11.78 -20.63 37.78
N ALA A 224 12.60 -21.68 37.64
CA ALA A 224 12.37 -22.75 36.68
C ALA A 224 11.01 -23.47 36.92
N ILE A 225 10.69 -23.72 38.19
CA ILE A 225 9.42 -24.35 38.60
C ILE A 225 8.24 -23.43 38.31
N LEU A 226 8.29 -22.16 38.72
CA LEU A 226 7.22 -21.19 38.45
C LEU A 226 6.91 -21.10 36.96
N ARG A 227 7.95 -20.86 36.15
CA ARG A 227 7.83 -20.70 34.69
C ARG A 227 7.25 -21.92 34.00
N THR A 228 7.77 -23.10 34.34
CA THR A 228 7.32 -24.34 33.71
C THR A 228 5.87 -24.63 34.08
N THR A 229 5.50 -24.37 35.34
CA THR A 229 4.15 -24.66 35.81
C THR A 229 3.13 -23.70 35.20
N ASP A 230 3.45 -22.40 35.12
CA ASP A 230 2.62 -21.40 34.46
C ASP A 230 2.40 -21.72 32.96
N LEU A 231 3.48 -22.09 32.24
CA LEU A 231 3.40 -22.54 30.84
C LEU A 231 2.57 -23.82 30.64
N LEU A 232 2.42 -24.65 31.67
CA LEU A 232 1.65 -25.90 31.57
C LEU A 232 0.24 -25.75 32.09
N HIS A 233 -0.10 -24.66 32.79
CA HIS A 233 -1.44 -24.42 33.29
C HIS A 233 -2.36 -23.79 32.23
N VAL A 234 -2.48 -24.50 31.11
CA VAL A 234 -3.28 -24.17 29.93
C VAL A 234 -4.32 -25.27 29.71
N ASN A 235 -5.36 -25.30 30.53
CA ASN A 235 -6.32 -26.40 30.54
C ASN A 235 -7.77 -25.90 30.73
N SER A 236 -8.71 -26.84 30.54
CA SER A 236 -10.16 -26.57 30.66
C SER A 236 -10.62 -26.08 32.03
N GLU A 237 -9.84 -26.24 33.10
CA GLU A 237 -10.21 -25.74 34.45
C GLU A 237 -10.19 -24.20 34.50
N ARG A 238 -9.39 -23.57 33.64
CA ARG A 238 -9.34 -22.11 33.49
C ARG A 238 -10.49 -21.53 32.67
N THR A 239 -11.24 -22.38 31.97
CA THR A 239 -12.33 -22.00 31.06
C THR A 239 -13.58 -22.88 31.22
N PRO A 240 -14.25 -22.85 32.40
CA PRO A 240 -15.45 -23.66 32.62
C PRO A 240 -16.58 -23.32 31.64
N ASP A 241 -17.31 -24.33 31.19
CA ASP A 241 -18.37 -24.17 30.17
C ASP A 241 -19.41 -23.12 30.55
N VAL A 242 -19.82 -23.08 31.83
CA VAL A 242 -20.79 -22.11 32.35
C VAL A 242 -20.26 -20.68 32.25
N ASP A 243 -18.98 -20.46 32.58
CA ASP A 243 -18.38 -19.12 32.55
C ASP A 243 -18.19 -18.65 31.10
N PHE A 244 -17.85 -19.55 30.17
CA PHE A 244 -17.74 -19.21 28.75
C PHE A 244 -19.07 -18.72 28.17
N GLU A 245 -20.17 -19.39 28.49
CA GLU A 245 -21.52 -19.00 28.04
C GLU A 245 -21.99 -17.69 28.69
N ILE A 246 -21.66 -17.45 29.97
CA ILE A 246 -22.06 -16.23 30.69
C ILE A 246 -21.23 -15.02 30.26
N ILE A 247 -19.90 -15.17 30.22
CA ILE A 247 -18.97 -14.10 29.81
C ILE A 247 -19.17 -13.81 28.32
N SER A 248 -19.45 -14.84 27.52
CA SER A 248 -19.68 -14.76 26.07
C SER A 248 -18.66 -13.83 25.39
N PRO A 249 -17.35 -14.15 25.48
CA PRO A 249 -16.28 -13.25 25.06
C PRO A 249 -16.47 -12.81 23.61
N LYS A 250 -16.55 -11.50 23.41
CA LYS A 250 -16.80 -10.86 22.11
C LYS A 250 -15.50 -10.47 21.44
N ASP A 251 -14.46 -10.19 22.23
CA ASP A 251 -13.13 -9.97 21.76
C ASP A 251 -12.57 -11.24 21.10
N SER A 252 -12.03 -11.08 19.89
CA SER A 252 -11.54 -12.20 19.09
C SER A 252 -10.34 -12.89 19.72
N TYR A 253 -9.49 -12.16 20.46
CA TYR A 253 -8.35 -12.74 21.15
C TYR A 253 -8.81 -13.55 22.36
N SER A 254 -9.67 -12.98 23.19
CA SER A 254 -10.25 -13.62 24.36
C SER A 254 -11.02 -14.88 23.97
N ARG A 255 -11.94 -14.80 22.99
CA ARG A 255 -12.70 -15.98 22.51
C ARG A 255 -11.77 -17.10 22.03
N ARG A 256 -10.72 -16.78 21.27
CA ARG A 256 -9.72 -17.76 20.83
C ARG A 256 -9.00 -18.41 22.01
N GLU A 257 -8.58 -17.63 23.00
CA GLU A 257 -7.92 -18.12 24.20
C GLU A 257 -8.83 -19.08 25.00
N TRP A 258 -10.12 -18.74 25.11
CA TRP A 258 -11.10 -19.58 25.78
C TRP A 258 -11.32 -20.93 25.08
N VAL A 259 -11.55 -20.90 23.76
CA VAL A 259 -11.75 -22.12 22.95
C VAL A 259 -10.50 -23.00 22.98
N LYS A 260 -9.31 -22.39 22.90
CA LYS A 260 -8.02 -23.07 22.96
C LYS A 260 -7.83 -23.85 24.27
N GLN A 261 -8.01 -23.19 25.42
CA GLN A 261 -7.80 -23.82 26.73
C GLN A 261 -8.86 -24.89 27.04
N ARG A 262 -10.12 -24.66 26.62
CA ARG A 262 -11.22 -25.62 26.78
C ARG A 262 -10.98 -26.96 26.08
N ALA A 263 -10.27 -26.94 24.95
CA ALA A 263 -9.91 -28.15 24.20
C ALA A 263 -8.89 -29.04 24.94
N VAL A 264 -8.13 -28.48 25.90
CA VAL A 264 -7.09 -29.20 26.64
C VAL A 264 -7.68 -29.83 27.90
N LYS A 265 -7.77 -31.15 27.90
CA LYS A 265 -8.37 -31.93 29.00
C LYS A 265 -7.39 -32.13 30.15
N ARG A 266 -6.12 -32.43 29.83
CA ARG A 266 -5.10 -32.72 30.84
C ARG A 266 -3.69 -32.59 30.30
N ILE A 267 -2.79 -32.17 31.17
CA ILE A 267 -1.34 -32.26 30.98
C ILE A 267 -0.77 -33.11 32.12
N ARG A 268 0.13 -34.04 31.81
CA ARG A 268 0.73 -34.97 32.77
C ARG A 268 2.14 -35.40 32.35
N PRO A 269 2.97 -35.98 33.23
CA PRO A 269 4.17 -36.67 32.81
C PRO A 269 3.82 -37.80 31.84
N LYS A 270 4.62 -37.95 30.78
CA LYS A 270 4.51 -39.07 29.87
C LYS A 270 5.08 -40.32 30.55
N ASP A 271 4.32 -41.41 30.54
CA ASP A 271 4.81 -42.71 31.01
C ASP A 271 5.99 -43.18 30.15
N GLU A 272 7.10 -43.53 30.80
CA GLU A 272 8.30 -44.06 30.14
C GLU A 272 8.19 -45.57 29.93
N THR A 273 8.75 -46.06 28.83
CA THR A 273 8.76 -47.48 28.48
C THR A 273 10.16 -48.07 28.58
N ASP A 274 10.26 -49.31 29.04
CA ASP A 274 11.51 -50.08 28.98
C ASP A 274 11.87 -50.49 27.55
N LYS A 275 12.98 -51.23 27.40
CA LYS A 275 13.48 -51.70 26.09
C LYS A 275 12.49 -52.64 25.37
N ASP A 276 11.58 -53.25 26.12
CA ASP A 276 10.57 -54.18 25.59
C ASP A 276 9.23 -53.46 25.32
N GLY A 277 9.16 -52.14 25.53
CA GLY A 277 7.98 -51.31 25.28
C GLY A 277 6.96 -51.30 26.42
N ASN A 278 7.26 -51.89 27.58
CA ASN A 278 6.37 -51.90 28.72
C ASN A 278 6.56 -50.65 29.59
N VAL A 279 5.47 -50.08 30.10
CA VAL A 279 5.52 -48.92 31.00
C VAL A 279 6.31 -49.26 32.26
N ASN A 280 7.37 -48.51 32.54
CA ASN A 280 8.24 -48.72 33.68
C ASN A 280 8.28 -47.47 34.57
N LYS A 281 7.57 -47.54 35.70
CA LYS A 281 7.46 -46.46 36.68
C LYS A 281 8.75 -46.13 37.44
N ASN A 282 9.79 -46.97 37.32
CA ASN A 282 11.09 -46.70 37.94
C ASN A 282 11.98 -45.77 37.10
N ILE A 283 11.59 -45.50 35.85
CA ILE A 283 12.28 -44.56 34.97
C ILE A 283 11.67 -43.18 35.21
N GLN A 284 12.53 -42.18 35.46
CA GLN A 284 12.11 -40.79 35.65
C GLN A 284 11.54 -40.25 34.33
N PRO A 285 10.27 -39.81 34.28
CA PRO A 285 9.72 -39.12 33.13
C PRO A 285 10.50 -37.86 32.80
N HIS A 286 10.67 -37.61 31.50
CA HIS A 286 11.37 -36.42 30.99
C HIS A 286 10.53 -35.58 30.00
N LEU A 287 9.34 -36.04 29.62
CA LEU A 287 8.43 -35.30 28.73
C LEU A 287 7.06 -35.06 29.39
N PHE A 288 6.44 -33.93 29.06
CA PHE A 288 5.03 -33.69 29.35
C PHE A 288 4.15 -34.22 28.21
N GLU A 289 3.12 -34.99 28.51
CA GLU A 289 2.09 -35.43 27.57
C GLU A 289 0.87 -34.49 27.63
N VAL A 290 0.46 -33.96 26.48
CA VAL A 290 -0.70 -33.08 26.34
C VAL A 290 -1.87 -33.87 25.75
N ILE A 291 -2.99 -33.91 26.46
CA ILE A 291 -4.22 -34.58 26.04
C ILE A 291 -5.25 -33.50 25.70
N ALA A 292 -5.57 -33.37 24.41
CA ALA A 292 -6.48 -32.35 23.91
C ALA A 292 -7.32 -32.85 22.73
N SER A 293 -8.47 -32.23 22.50
CA SER A 293 -9.37 -32.55 21.39
C SER A 293 -9.93 -31.26 20.79
N PHE A 294 -9.61 -30.98 19.53
CA PHE A 294 -9.98 -29.75 18.83
C PHE A 294 -10.99 -30.03 17.72
N ASN A 295 -12.05 -29.22 17.65
CA ASN A 295 -13.00 -29.15 16.54
C ASN A 295 -12.95 -27.80 15.80
N ASP A 296 -12.10 -26.88 16.27
CA ASP A 296 -11.88 -25.55 15.72
C ASP A 296 -10.43 -25.47 15.20
N GLU A 297 -10.30 -25.20 13.90
CA GLU A 297 -9.02 -25.18 13.17
C GLU A 297 -8.09 -24.06 13.67
N ASP A 298 -8.65 -22.89 13.94
CA ASP A 298 -7.92 -21.73 14.43
C ASP A 298 -7.39 -22.00 15.83
N ALA A 299 -8.23 -22.52 16.74
CA ALA A 299 -7.82 -22.85 18.08
C ALA A 299 -6.71 -23.92 18.11
N TYR A 300 -6.79 -24.93 17.24
CA TYR A 300 -5.75 -25.94 17.07
C TYR A 300 -4.42 -25.32 16.60
N SER A 301 -4.47 -24.51 15.54
CA SER A 301 -3.27 -23.87 14.98
C SER A 301 -2.56 -23.00 16.02
N HIS A 302 -3.31 -22.11 16.69
CA HIS A 302 -2.77 -21.27 17.76
C HIS A 302 -2.23 -22.08 18.95
N PHE A 303 -2.89 -23.19 19.32
CA PHE A 303 -2.38 -24.07 20.37
C PHE A 303 -1.07 -24.74 19.99
N MET A 304 -0.91 -25.15 18.74
CA MET A 304 0.33 -25.77 18.24
C MET A 304 1.50 -24.78 18.21
N ASP A 305 1.23 -23.51 17.89
CA ASP A 305 2.23 -22.44 17.99
C ASP A 305 2.62 -22.18 19.45
N TYR A 306 1.63 -22.10 20.35
CA TYR A 306 1.86 -21.99 21.79
C TYR A 306 2.71 -23.14 22.34
N LEU A 307 2.38 -24.40 22.01
CA LEU A 307 3.16 -25.56 22.46
C LEU A 307 4.60 -25.54 21.92
N SER A 308 4.81 -25.00 20.73
CA SER A 308 6.15 -24.87 20.15
C SER A 308 6.98 -23.82 20.89
N TYR A 309 6.37 -22.72 21.32
CA TYR A 309 6.98 -21.75 22.20
C TYR A 309 7.28 -22.35 23.59
N ALA A 310 6.30 -22.98 24.24
CA ALA A 310 6.45 -23.58 25.56
C ALA A 310 7.54 -24.67 25.57
N GLU A 311 7.59 -25.53 24.56
CA GLU A 311 8.61 -26.57 24.42
C GLU A 311 10.03 -25.99 24.28
N LYS A 312 10.18 -24.86 23.58
CA LYS A 312 11.46 -24.15 23.46
C LYS A 312 11.92 -23.61 24.81
N GLU A 313 11.02 -22.98 25.57
CA GLU A 313 11.31 -22.47 26.91
C GLU A 313 11.68 -23.60 27.87
N ILE A 314 10.91 -24.69 27.89
CA ILE A 314 11.17 -25.88 28.74
C ILE A 314 12.55 -26.49 28.44
N LYS A 315 12.91 -26.65 27.15
CA LYS A 315 14.22 -27.15 26.75
C LYS A 315 15.36 -26.27 27.25
N LEU A 316 15.19 -24.95 27.14
CA LEU A 316 16.17 -24.00 27.63
C LEU A 316 16.29 -24.06 29.16
N THR A 317 15.17 -24.11 29.87
CA THR A 317 15.14 -24.31 31.32
C THR A 317 15.86 -25.58 31.74
N TYR A 318 15.58 -26.71 31.09
CA TYR A 318 16.27 -27.98 31.34
C TYR A 318 17.78 -27.88 31.16
N GLN A 319 18.24 -27.34 30.03
CA GLN A 319 19.66 -27.20 29.75
C GLN A 319 20.36 -26.36 30.83
N THR A 320 19.79 -25.23 31.21
CA THR A 320 20.36 -24.36 32.25
C THR A 320 20.33 -24.99 33.63
N CYS A 321 19.22 -25.59 34.05
CA CYS A 321 19.13 -26.27 35.35
C CYS A 321 20.09 -27.46 35.43
N LYS A 322 20.23 -28.23 34.34
CA LYS A 322 21.20 -29.33 34.25
C LYS A 322 22.63 -28.84 34.39
N LEU A 323 23.03 -27.84 33.61
CA LEU A 323 24.37 -27.23 33.70
C LEU A 323 24.66 -26.69 35.11
N SER A 324 23.67 -26.03 35.72
CA SER A 324 23.79 -25.52 37.09
C SER A 324 23.91 -26.64 38.12
N SER A 325 23.10 -27.68 38.04
CA SER A 325 23.15 -28.84 38.93
C SER A 325 24.49 -29.57 38.81
N ASP A 326 25.00 -29.79 37.59
CA ASP A 326 26.29 -30.45 37.34
C ASP A 326 27.46 -29.63 37.90
N LYS A 327 27.41 -28.30 37.73
CA LYS A 327 28.42 -27.36 38.25
C LYS A 327 28.43 -27.30 39.78
N ASN A 328 27.26 -27.23 40.42
CA ASN A 328 27.12 -26.96 41.85
C ASN A 328 26.97 -28.21 42.71
N LYS A 329 26.76 -29.38 42.10
CA LYS A 329 26.55 -30.68 42.74
C LYS A 329 25.54 -30.62 43.89
N ASN A 330 24.44 -29.90 43.70
CA ASN A 330 23.43 -29.61 44.73
C ASN A 330 22.21 -30.55 44.68
N GLY A 331 22.07 -31.39 43.64
CA GLY A 331 21.02 -32.42 43.55
C GLY A 331 19.65 -31.93 43.08
N TYR A 332 19.52 -30.65 42.68
CA TYR A 332 18.28 -30.08 42.17
C TYR A 332 18.03 -30.54 40.72
N ILE A 333 17.28 -31.63 40.56
CA ILE A 333 16.98 -32.23 39.26
C ILE A 333 15.72 -31.61 38.67
N PHE A 334 15.84 -31.02 37.48
CA PHE A 334 14.73 -30.66 36.60
C PHE A 334 14.79 -31.58 35.37
N PRO A 335 13.92 -32.59 35.25
CA PRO A 335 14.08 -33.64 34.23
C PRO A 335 13.42 -33.33 32.88
N TRP A 336 12.71 -32.21 32.74
CA TRP A 336 11.77 -31.98 31.63
C TRP A 336 12.42 -31.38 30.38
N ASP A 337 12.59 -32.14 29.30
CA ASP A 337 13.25 -31.66 28.08
C ASP A 337 12.35 -31.54 26.85
N GLY A 338 11.02 -31.65 27.03
CA GLY A 338 10.08 -31.40 25.94
C GLY A 338 8.62 -31.77 26.20
N ILE A 339 7.83 -31.73 25.12
CA ILE A 339 6.39 -31.97 25.12
C ILE A 339 6.01 -33.02 24.07
N CYS A 340 5.25 -34.03 24.46
CA CYS A 340 4.66 -35.04 23.59
C CYS A 340 3.25 -34.63 23.15
N ARG A 341 3.06 -34.51 21.83
CA ARG A 341 1.81 -34.03 21.19
C ARG A 341 0.91 -35.16 20.67
N ARG A 342 1.26 -36.43 20.91
CA ARG A 342 0.60 -37.60 20.30
C ARG A 342 -0.87 -37.79 20.70
N GLN A 343 -1.27 -37.27 21.85
CA GLN A 343 -2.65 -37.36 22.37
C GLN A 343 -3.51 -36.13 22.02
N ILE A 344 -3.02 -35.26 21.14
CA ILE A 344 -3.81 -34.15 20.58
C ILE A 344 -4.56 -34.68 19.37
N LYS A 345 -5.90 -34.64 19.43
CA LYS A 345 -6.78 -35.12 18.36
C LYS A 345 -7.54 -33.97 17.72
N THR A 346 -7.86 -34.10 16.43
CA THR A 346 -8.71 -33.17 15.69
C THR A 346 -9.99 -33.89 15.25
N GLU A 347 -11.11 -33.18 15.24
CA GLU A 347 -12.42 -33.66 14.78
C GLU A 347 -12.91 -32.73 13.67
N GLY A 348 -13.22 -33.29 12.50
CA GLY A 348 -13.73 -32.52 11.35
C GLY A 348 -12.67 -31.92 10.43
N PHE A 349 -11.39 -31.94 10.79
CA PHE A 349 -10.27 -31.46 9.94
C PHE A 349 -8.99 -32.28 10.13
N ASN A 350 -8.11 -32.27 9.12
CA ASN A 350 -6.80 -32.93 9.18
C ASN A 350 -5.76 -31.99 9.83
N ALA A 351 -5.03 -32.51 10.81
CA ALA A 351 -3.94 -31.83 11.51
C ALA A 351 -2.69 -31.58 10.63
N GLU A 352 -2.62 -32.18 9.45
CA GLU A 352 -1.51 -32.04 8.52
C GLU A 352 -1.44 -30.62 7.91
N LYS A 353 -0.29 -29.96 8.08
CA LYS A 353 -0.04 -28.65 7.48
C LYS A 353 0.17 -28.81 5.97
N LEU A 354 -0.89 -28.60 5.19
CA LEU A 354 -0.79 -28.48 3.74
C LEU A 354 -0.15 -27.13 3.39
N LYS A 355 0.76 -27.13 2.40
CA LYS A 355 1.41 -25.91 1.89
C LYS A 355 1.33 -25.93 0.36
N PHE A 356 1.31 -24.74 -0.24
CA PHE A 356 1.55 -24.65 -1.67
C PHE A 356 2.96 -25.14 -1.97
N GLU A 357 3.07 -26.13 -2.85
CA GLU A 357 4.33 -26.61 -3.37
C GLU A 357 4.52 -26.05 -4.77
N LEU A 358 5.66 -25.40 -4.97
CA LEU A 358 6.01 -24.80 -6.24
C LEU A 358 6.69 -25.88 -7.09
N ASP A 359 6.09 -26.20 -8.23
CA ASP A 359 6.75 -26.98 -9.27
C ASP A 359 7.84 -26.13 -9.92
N LYS A 360 9.08 -26.39 -9.48
CA LYS A 360 10.26 -25.66 -9.95
C LYS A 360 10.42 -25.76 -11.47
N ASP A 361 10.09 -26.91 -12.07
CA ASP A 361 10.29 -27.12 -13.51
C ASP A 361 9.31 -26.28 -14.34
N ASN A 362 8.04 -26.26 -13.93
CA ASN A 362 7.02 -25.48 -14.63
C ASN A 362 7.17 -23.97 -14.37
N ILE A 363 7.54 -23.54 -13.17
CA ILE A 363 7.78 -22.12 -12.88
C ILE A 363 8.97 -21.59 -13.67
N LEU A 364 10.06 -22.37 -13.76
CA LEU A 364 11.20 -21.97 -14.58
C LEU A 364 10.82 -21.92 -16.06
N LYS A 365 10.09 -22.92 -16.58
CA LYS A 365 9.55 -22.86 -17.95
C LYS A 365 8.56 -21.72 -18.19
N LEU A 366 7.86 -21.22 -17.18
CA LEU A 366 6.97 -20.06 -17.29
C LEU A 366 7.73 -18.73 -17.22
N LEU A 367 8.74 -18.63 -16.35
CA LEU A 367 9.61 -17.46 -16.24
C LEU A 367 10.54 -17.34 -17.45
N ILE A 368 10.91 -18.46 -18.07
CA ILE A 368 11.79 -18.55 -19.23
C ILE A 368 11.00 -18.71 -20.55
N GLY A 369 9.74 -19.18 -20.51
CA GLY A 369 9.02 -19.67 -21.69
C GLY A 369 7.63 -19.07 -21.94
N HIS A 370 7.22 -19.22 -23.20
CA HIS A 370 6.06 -18.63 -23.90
C HIS A 370 6.19 -17.17 -24.35
N THR A 371 7.37 -16.73 -24.79
CA THR A 371 7.53 -15.70 -25.86
C THR A 371 8.98 -15.42 -26.30
N LEU A 372 10.00 -15.96 -25.62
CA LEU A 372 11.34 -15.35 -25.63
C LEU A 372 12.49 -16.36 -25.73
N TYR A 373 12.60 -17.10 -26.83
CA TYR A 373 13.94 -17.43 -27.34
C TYR A 373 14.28 -16.28 -28.32
N ASN A 374 15.26 -15.43 -28.00
CA ASN A 374 15.88 -14.37 -28.84
C ASN A 374 15.84 -12.90 -28.36
N GLN A 375 15.63 -12.60 -27.08
CA GLN A 375 15.74 -11.21 -26.61
C GLN A 375 16.98 -11.04 -25.73
N ALA A 376 18.15 -11.11 -26.37
CA ALA A 376 19.46 -10.89 -25.74
C ALA A 376 19.54 -9.51 -25.03
N ASN A 377 18.82 -8.54 -25.58
CA ASN A 377 18.59 -7.22 -24.99
C ASN A 377 18.01 -7.24 -23.57
N VAL A 378 17.19 -8.23 -23.19
CA VAL A 378 16.65 -8.37 -21.84
C VAL A 378 17.76 -8.73 -20.85
N VAL A 379 18.65 -9.66 -21.23
CA VAL A 379 19.78 -10.06 -20.38
C VAL A 379 20.74 -8.89 -20.17
N LEU A 380 21.06 -8.17 -21.25
CA LEU A 380 21.89 -6.96 -21.20
C LEU A 380 21.27 -5.90 -20.28
N ARG A 381 19.96 -5.66 -20.40
CA ARG A 381 19.22 -4.72 -19.54
C ARG A 381 19.27 -5.13 -18.08
N GLU A 382 18.98 -6.39 -17.76
CA GLU A 382 18.94 -6.88 -16.38
C GLU A 382 20.32 -6.84 -15.72
N LEU A 383 21.37 -7.28 -16.41
CA LEU A 383 22.74 -7.22 -15.89
C LEU A 383 23.20 -5.77 -15.71
N ALA A 384 22.98 -4.90 -16.71
CA ALA A 384 23.35 -3.50 -16.62
C ALA A 384 22.60 -2.79 -15.48
N GLN A 385 21.29 -2.99 -15.32
CA GLN A 385 20.50 -2.39 -14.23
C GLN A 385 20.98 -2.85 -12.85
N ASN A 386 21.27 -4.14 -12.67
CA ASN A 386 21.82 -4.66 -11.42
C ASN A 386 23.19 -4.03 -11.10
N SER A 387 24.05 -3.92 -12.11
CA SER A 387 25.35 -3.26 -11.98
C SER A 387 25.22 -1.77 -11.66
N ILE A 388 24.25 -1.05 -12.26
CA ILE A 388 23.96 0.36 -11.95
C ILE A 388 23.50 0.51 -10.49
N ASP A 389 22.57 -0.32 -10.02
CA ASP A 389 22.12 -0.29 -8.62
C ASP A 389 23.27 -0.64 -7.65
N ALA A 390 24.16 -1.56 -8.01
CA ALA A 390 25.33 -1.91 -7.21
C ALA A 390 26.35 -0.75 -7.10
N CYS A 391 26.60 -0.04 -8.20
CA CYS A 391 27.45 1.14 -8.25
C CYS A 391 26.81 2.32 -7.50
N ARG A 392 25.51 2.57 -7.67
CA ARG A 392 24.77 3.61 -6.95
C ARG A 392 24.79 3.38 -5.44
N LEU A 393 24.60 2.13 -5.01
CA LEU A 393 24.69 1.77 -3.58
C LEU A 393 26.12 1.95 -3.05
N MET A 394 27.14 1.56 -3.82
CA MET A 394 28.53 1.77 -3.42
C MET A 394 28.84 3.25 -3.26
N ASN A 395 28.43 4.08 -4.23
CA ASN A 395 28.60 5.53 -4.18
C ASN A 395 27.87 6.16 -2.98
N HIS A 396 26.66 5.69 -2.67
CA HIS A 396 25.92 6.11 -1.47
C HIS A 396 26.69 5.78 -0.17
N ASN A 397 27.33 4.62 -0.10
CA ASN A 397 28.12 4.20 1.07
C ASN A 397 29.48 4.94 1.18
N SER A 398 30.16 5.18 0.06
CA SER A 398 31.50 5.80 0.01
C SER A 398 31.50 7.28 0.42
N LYS A 399 30.39 8.01 0.20
CA LYS A 399 30.22 9.41 0.65
C LYS A 399 30.29 9.59 2.18
N CYS A 400 30.36 8.50 2.96
CA CYS A 400 30.64 8.52 4.38
C CYS A 400 32.14 8.39 4.76
N GLY A 401 33.10 8.39 3.81
CA GLY A 401 34.52 8.23 4.20
C GLY A 401 35.66 8.48 3.19
N SER A 402 35.46 8.54 1.86
CA SER A 402 36.55 8.91 0.91
C SER A 402 36.05 9.42 -0.44
N ASN A 403 36.86 10.22 -1.14
CA ASN A 403 36.51 10.99 -2.36
C ASN A 403 36.93 10.35 -3.70
N ASP A 404 37.51 9.14 -3.73
CA ASP A 404 38.22 8.61 -4.92
C ASP A 404 37.49 7.46 -5.66
N TYR A 405 36.21 7.19 -5.36
CA TYR A 405 35.45 6.15 -6.06
C TYR A 405 34.77 6.68 -7.34
N GLU A 406 35.19 6.17 -8.50
CA GLU A 406 34.55 6.41 -9.80
C GLU A 406 33.74 5.18 -10.23
N PRO A 407 32.40 5.24 -10.23
CA PRO A 407 31.57 4.09 -10.59
C PRO A 407 31.64 3.79 -12.10
N GLU A 408 31.99 2.56 -12.47
CA GLU A 408 32.15 2.08 -13.84
C GLU A 408 31.51 0.70 -14.03
N ILE A 409 30.91 0.50 -15.20
CA ILE A 409 30.40 -0.77 -15.72
C ILE A 409 31.04 -1.00 -17.09
N ARG A 410 31.55 -2.22 -17.29
CA ARG A 410 32.19 -2.66 -18.53
C ARG A 410 31.49 -3.89 -19.09
N ILE A 411 31.02 -3.80 -20.31
CA ILE A 411 30.32 -4.87 -21.04
C ILE A 411 31.20 -5.24 -22.24
N GLU A 412 31.80 -6.42 -22.23
CA GLU A 412 32.73 -6.88 -23.25
C GLU A 412 32.12 -8.04 -24.03
N TRP A 413 32.05 -7.91 -25.36
CA TRP A 413 31.60 -8.97 -26.25
C TRP A 413 32.75 -9.50 -27.10
N ASN A 414 33.06 -10.78 -26.92
CA ASN A 414 34.05 -11.50 -27.71
C ASN A 414 33.34 -12.47 -28.67
N GLU A 415 33.09 -11.98 -29.88
CA GLU A 415 32.42 -12.73 -30.95
C GLU A 415 33.14 -14.06 -31.27
N LYS A 416 34.47 -14.09 -31.28
CA LYS A 416 35.25 -15.29 -31.64
C LYS A 416 35.07 -16.44 -30.67
N ASN A 417 34.95 -16.12 -29.38
CA ASN A 417 34.82 -17.12 -28.32
C ASN A 417 33.38 -17.28 -27.84
N HIS A 418 32.44 -16.48 -28.36
CA HIS A 418 31.06 -16.35 -27.88
C HIS A 418 31.00 -16.10 -26.36
N ILE A 419 31.82 -15.16 -25.87
CA ILE A 419 31.84 -14.80 -24.44
C ILE A 419 31.35 -13.38 -24.26
N LEU A 420 30.30 -13.24 -23.44
CA LEU A 420 29.82 -11.96 -22.93
C LEU A 420 30.31 -11.80 -21.48
N LYS A 421 31.06 -10.74 -21.22
CA LYS A 421 31.53 -10.38 -19.88
C LYS A 421 30.87 -9.08 -19.44
N VAL A 422 30.20 -9.07 -18.29
CA VAL A 422 29.63 -7.85 -17.70
C VAL A 422 30.25 -7.65 -16.32
N SER A 423 31.02 -6.57 -16.16
CA SER A 423 31.76 -6.27 -14.93
C SER A 423 31.36 -4.92 -14.38
N ASP A 424 31.15 -4.83 -13.08
CA ASP A 424 30.98 -3.58 -12.34
C ASP A 424 31.97 -3.48 -11.19
N ASN A 425 32.28 -2.25 -10.80
CA ASN A 425 33.04 -1.95 -9.59
C ASN A 425 32.09 -1.53 -8.43
N GLY A 426 30.90 -2.13 -8.34
CA GLY A 426 29.91 -1.82 -7.31
C GLY A 426 30.20 -2.45 -5.95
N THR A 427 29.19 -2.61 -5.09
CA THR A 427 29.40 -3.13 -3.72
C THR A 427 29.91 -4.57 -3.63
N GLY A 428 29.70 -5.40 -4.67
CA GLY A 428 29.93 -6.84 -4.62
C GLY A 428 29.05 -7.60 -3.62
N MET A 429 29.30 -8.89 -3.47
CA MET A 429 28.52 -9.80 -2.63
C MET A 429 29.43 -10.69 -1.77
N ASN A 430 29.07 -10.87 -0.50
CA ASN A 430 29.67 -11.87 0.37
C ASN A 430 28.88 -13.19 0.31
N GLU A 431 29.39 -14.22 0.99
CA GLU A 431 28.78 -15.56 1.02
C GLU A 431 27.31 -15.54 1.49
N GLU A 432 26.97 -14.72 2.49
CA GLU A 432 25.59 -14.61 2.97
C GLU A 432 24.65 -13.99 1.92
N ILE A 433 25.10 -12.93 1.24
CA ILE A 433 24.32 -12.25 0.20
C ILE A 433 24.07 -13.22 -0.96
N ILE A 434 25.09 -13.99 -1.35
CA ILE A 434 24.98 -15.00 -2.41
C ILE A 434 23.91 -16.04 -2.04
N LYS A 435 23.95 -16.58 -0.81
CA LYS A 435 23.00 -17.61 -0.36
C LYS A 435 21.57 -17.08 -0.17
N LYS A 436 21.41 -15.88 0.38
CA LYS A 436 20.09 -15.31 0.73
C LYS A 436 19.36 -14.67 -0.46
N TYR A 437 20.10 -14.17 -1.45
CA TYR A 437 19.54 -13.35 -2.54
C TYR A 437 19.92 -13.85 -3.94
N LEU A 438 21.21 -14.05 -4.26
CA LEU A 438 21.61 -14.47 -5.62
C LEU A 438 21.05 -15.84 -5.99
N LEU A 439 21.22 -16.83 -5.11
CA LEU A 439 20.78 -18.22 -5.33
C LEU A 439 19.30 -18.46 -4.97
N LYS A 440 18.62 -17.47 -4.39
CA LYS A 440 17.22 -17.58 -3.96
C LYS A 440 16.32 -16.80 -4.91
N VAL A 441 15.78 -17.48 -5.91
CA VAL A 441 14.87 -16.91 -6.91
C VAL A 441 13.70 -16.17 -6.24
N GLY A 442 13.40 -14.97 -6.72
CA GLY A 442 12.32 -14.12 -6.18
C GLY A 442 12.71 -13.34 -4.92
N SER A 443 13.96 -13.44 -4.47
CA SER A 443 14.48 -12.73 -3.29
C SER A 443 15.45 -11.63 -3.73
N SER A 444 15.05 -10.36 -3.57
CA SER A 444 15.94 -9.22 -3.80
C SER A 444 16.48 -8.68 -2.48
N ARG A 445 17.81 -8.47 -2.41
CA ARG A 445 18.49 -7.82 -1.28
C ARG A 445 17.85 -6.47 -0.94
N TYR A 446 17.57 -5.68 -1.97
CA TYR A 446 17.00 -4.34 -1.84
C TYR A 446 15.60 -4.33 -1.22
N GLN A 447 14.88 -5.46 -1.26
CA GLN A 447 13.53 -5.58 -0.70
C GLN A 447 13.48 -6.10 0.74
N SER A 448 14.59 -6.65 1.25
CA SER A 448 14.69 -7.14 2.63
C SER A 448 14.49 -6.03 3.67
N GLU A 449 13.86 -6.37 4.79
CA GLU A 449 13.62 -5.44 5.89
C GLU A 449 14.93 -4.87 6.46
N GLU A 450 15.94 -5.72 6.62
CA GLU A 450 17.27 -5.31 7.11
C GLU A 450 17.92 -4.28 6.18
N PHE A 451 17.86 -4.48 4.86
CA PHE A 451 18.43 -3.55 3.90
C PHE A 451 17.69 -2.20 3.91
N LYS A 452 16.34 -2.22 3.89
CA LYS A 452 15.51 -1.02 3.93
C LYS A 452 15.70 -0.23 5.21
N ALA A 453 15.86 -0.91 6.34
CA ALA A 453 16.11 -0.27 7.63
C ALA A 453 17.44 0.49 7.65
N ARG A 454 18.49 -0.06 7.02
CA ARG A 454 19.83 0.57 6.93
C ARG A 454 19.93 1.63 5.83
N ASN A 455 19.20 1.48 4.72
CA ASN A 455 19.31 2.32 3.52
C ASN A 455 17.99 3.02 3.18
N ARG A 456 17.41 3.74 4.15
CA ARG A 456 16.06 4.35 4.02
C ARG A 456 15.91 5.32 2.84
N HIS A 457 17.00 5.92 2.36
CA HIS A 457 17.01 6.89 1.28
C HIS A 457 17.46 6.31 -0.07
N PHE A 458 17.71 5.00 -0.15
CA PHE A 458 18.13 4.36 -1.39
C PHE A 458 16.94 3.80 -2.15
N HIS A 459 16.75 4.24 -3.39
CA HIS A 459 15.75 3.70 -4.32
C HIS A 459 16.42 2.77 -5.33
N SER A 460 16.07 1.48 -5.29
CA SER A 460 16.57 0.45 -6.22
C SER A 460 15.61 0.23 -7.38
N ILE A 461 16.14 0.10 -8.60
CA ILE A 461 15.36 -0.34 -9.76
C ILE A 461 15.11 -1.86 -9.70
N SER A 462 16.08 -2.61 -9.18
CA SER A 462 16.14 -4.08 -9.21
C SER A 462 15.44 -4.74 -8.01
N ARG A 463 14.11 -4.87 -8.09
CA ARG A 463 13.28 -5.25 -6.92
C ARG A 463 12.86 -6.71 -6.83
N PHE A 464 12.86 -7.46 -7.94
CA PHE A 464 12.16 -8.76 -8.01
C PHE A 464 13.05 -9.98 -7.73
N GLY A 465 14.37 -9.91 -7.92
CA GLY A 465 15.26 -11.05 -7.67
C GLY A 465 15.10 -12.21 -8.67
N ILE A 466 14.74 -11.90 -9.92
CA ILE A 466 14.63 -12.88 -11.03
C ILE A 466 15.64 -12.65 -12.16
N GLY A 467 16.41 -11.54 -12.12
CA GLY A 467 17.32 -11.16 -13.21
C GLY A 467 18.41 -12.20 -13.50
N LEU A 468 18.85 -12.98 -12.50
CA LEU A 468 19.80 -14.08 -12.73
C LEU A 468 19.26 -15.13 -13.70
N LEU A 469 17.94 -15.36 -13.72
CA LEU A 469 17.31 -16.35 -14.59
C LEU A 469 17.41 -15.97 -16.07
N THR A 470 17.48 -14.67 -16.39
CA THR A 470 17.57 -14.23 -17.79
C THR A 470 18.90 -14.63 -18.41
N CYS A 471 19.97 -14.83 -17.64
CA CYS A 471 21.24 -15.35 -18.15
C CYS A 471 21.08 -16.71 -18.85
N PHE A 472 20.17 -17.56 -18.37
CA PHE A 472 19.87 -18.87 -18.98
C PHE A 472 19.12 -18.76 -20.32
N MET A 473 18.65 -17.58 -20.71
CA MET A 473 18.02 -17.36 -22.02
C MET A 473 19.02 -17.32 -23.17
N ILE A 474 20.29 -17.02 -22.87
CA ILE A 474 21.35 -16.88 -23.87
C ILE A 474 22.56 -17.78 -23.63
N SER A 475 22.59 -18.53 -22.53
CA SER A 475 23.74 -19.32 -22.09
C SER A 475 23.31 -20.53 -21.27
N ASP A 476 23.96 -21.68 -21.46
CA ASP A 476 23.67 -22.88 -20.65
C ASP A 476 24.35 -22.83 -19.28
N ASP A 477 25.51 -22.18 -19.21
CA ASP A 477 26.32 -22.04 -18.02
C ASP A 477 27.05 -20.70 -17.97
N PHE A 478 27.18 -20.15 -16.77
CA PHE A 478 27.89 -18.90 -16.56
C PHE A 478 28.63 -18.88 -15.22
N GLU A 479 29.61 -18.00 -15.14
CA GLU A 479 30.46 -17.81 -13.97
C GLU A 479 30.21 -16.41 -13.38
N VAL A 480 30.12 -16.36 -12.05
CA VAL A 480 30.01 -15.12 -11.28
C VAL A 480 31.23 -15.02 -10.38
N ILE A 481 31.97 -13.92 -10.50
CA ILE A 481 33.11 -13.58 -9.65
C ILE A 481 32.76 -12.28 -8.94
N THR A 482 32.86 -12.23 -7.61
CA THR A 482 32.41 -11.08 -6.83
C THR A 482 33.27 -10.86 -5.59
N LEU A 483 33.54 -9.60 -5.27
CA LEU A 483 34.30 -9.20 -4.08
C LEU A 483 33.52 -8.12 -3.36
N TRP A 484 33.07 -8.44 -2.15
CA TRP A 484 32.36 -7.47 -1.31
C TRP A 484 33.33 -6.42 -0.78
N TYR A 485 32.92 -5.15 -0.77
CA TYR A 485 33.81 -4.02 -0.44
C TYR A 485 34.43 -4.05 0.97
N GLU A 486 33.93 -4.87 1.90
CA GLU A 486 34.49 -5.07 3.25
C GLU A 486 35.33 -6.35 3.37
N GLU A 487 35.53 -7.11 2.28
CA GLU A 487 36.30 -8.35 2.24
C GLU A 487 37.59 -8.20 1.42
N GLU A 488 38.57 -9.07 1.68
CA GLU A 488 39.86 -9.07 0.97
C GLU A 488 39.94 -10.14 -0.14
N LYS A 489 39.06 -11.16 -0.12
CA LYS A 489 39.11 -12.31 -1.04
C LYS A 489 37.83 -12.42 -1.84
N ALA A 490 37.97 -12.62 -3.15
CA ALA A 490 36.83 -12.76 -4.04
C ALA A 490 36.22 -14.17 -3.96
N HIS A 491 34.91 -14.20 -4.15
CA HIS A 491 34.13 -15.42 -4.30
C HIS A 491 33.91 -15.72 -5.77
N ARG A 492 33.92 -17.00 -6.13
CA ARG A 492 33.63 -17.49 -7.48
C ARG A 492 32.57 -18.58 -7.42
N LEU A 493 31.57 -18.44 -8.27
CA LEU A 493 30.45 -19.36 -8.41
C LEU A 493 30.27 -19.73 -9.88
N LYS A 494 30.36 -21.02 -10.20
CA LYS A 494 30.07 -21.56 -11.54
C LYS A 494 28.70 -22.21 -11.54
N ILE A 495 27.80 -21.71 -12.37
CA ILE A 495 26.42 -22.16 -12.48
C ILE A 495 26.25 -22.85 -13.83
N LYS A 496 26.04 -24.17 -13.82
CA LYS A 496 25.99 -25.01 -15.06
C LYS A 496 24.59 -25.43 -15.51
N ASN A 497 23.60 -25.14 -14.69
CA ASN A 497 22.16 -25.35 -14.90
C ASN A 497 21.46 -24.72 -13.69
N LEU A 498 20.13 -24.71 -13.64
CA LEU A 498 19.36 -24.13 -12.52
C LEU A 498 19.09 -25.13 -11.39
N GLN A 499 19.21 -26.43 -11.66
CA GLN A 499 18.84 -27.51 -10.75
C GLN A 499 20.02 -28.14 -9.99
N GLY A 500 21.24 -27.67 -10.23
CA GLY A 500 22.47 -28.27 -9.70
C GLY A 500 22.82 -27.81 -8.29
N GLU A 501 23.66 -28.60 -7.63
CA GLU A 501 24.39 -28.15 -6.46
C GLU A 501 25.67 -27.45 -6.92
N TYR A 502 25.88 -26.22 -6.45
CA TYR A 502 27.02 -25.40 -6.84
C TYR A 502 28.01 -25.29 -5.68
N MET A 503 29.29 -25.30 -6.00
CA MET A 503 30.36 -25.04 -5.04
C MET A 503 30.74 -23.57 -5.13
N LEU A 504 30.70 -22.88 -3.99
CA LEU A 504 31.24 -21.53 -3.84
C LEU A 504 32.72 -21.62 -3.47
N ARG A 505 33.59 -20.94 -4.22
CA ARG A 505 35.02 -20.85 -3.94
C ARG A 505 35.35 -19.47 -3.38
N ASN A 506 35.89 -19.41 -2.16
CA ASN A 506 36.06 -18.17 -1.38
C ASN A 506 37.51 -17.59 -1.41
N ASP A 507 38.38 -18.10 -2.29
CA ASP A 507 39.81 -17.79 -2.32
C ASP A 507 40.32 -17.44 -3.73
N VAL A 508 39.53 -16.67 -4.48
CA VAL A 508 39.86 -16.30 -5.85
C VAL A 508 40.54 -14.94 -5.90
N ASP A 509 41.55 -14.82 -6.76
CA ASP A 509 42.19 -13.54 -7.09
C ASP A 509 41.18 -12.61 -7.78
N PRO A 510 41.03 -11.34 -7.34
CA PRO A 510 40.08 -10.40 -7.92
C PRO A 510 40.48 -9.88 -9.31
N THR A 511 41.47 -10.46 -10.00
CA THR A 511 41.90 -10.05 -11.35
C THR A 511 40.80 -9.91 -12.39
N GLU A 512 39.73 -10.69 -12.28
CA GLU A 512 38.59 -10.63 -13.22
C GLU A 512 37.60 -9.50 -12.91
N ILE A 513 37.65 -8.94 -11.68
CA ILE A 513 36.79 -7.85 -11.20
C ILE A 513 37.34 -6.52 -11.68
N LEU A 514 36.44 -5.62 -12.08
CA LEU A 514 36.80 -4.30 -12.58
C LEU A 514 37.56 -3.50 -11.51
N GLY A 515 38.83 -3.18 -11.79
CA GLY A 515 39.73 -2.49 -10.86
C GLY A 515 40.31 -3.38 -9.74
N GLY A 516 39.88 -4.64 -9.61
CA GLY A 516 40.46 -5.61 -8.67
C GLY A 516 40.22 -5.35 -7.18
N HIS A 517 39.31 -4.44 -6.82
CA HIS A 517 39.09 -4.03 -5.42
C HIS A 517 37.74 -4.49 -4.85
N HIS A 518 36.64 -4.28 -5.57
CA HIS A 518 35.30 -4.71 -5.18
C HIS A 518 34.39 -4.67 -6.41
N GLY A 519 33.26 -5.38 -6.36
CA GLY A 519 32.30 -5.44 -7.46
C GLY A 519 31.97 -6.85 -7.90
N THR A 520 31.38 -6.98 -9.08
CA THR A 520 30.93 -8.27 -9.62
C THR A 520 31.20 -8.37 -11.11
N THR A 521 31.56 -9.57 -11.55
CA THR A 521 31.79 -9.92 -12.95
C THR A 521 31.00 -11.17 -13.30
N PHE A 522 30.15 -11.05 -14.30
CA PHE A 522 29.46 -12.16 -14.96
C PHE A 522 30.22 -12.54 -16.23
N ILE A 523 30.42 -13.83 -16.44
CA ILE A 523 31.04 -14.39 -17.65
C ILE A 523 30.10 -15.45 -18.20
N LEU A 524 29.48 -15.16 -19.35
CA LEU A 524 28.50 -16.02 -20.00
C LEU A 524 29.08 -16.56 -21.30
N LYS A 525 28.94 -17.87 -21.52
CA LYS A 525 29.19 -18.48 -22.83
C LYS A 525 27.89 -18.44 -23.62
N VAL A 526 27.79 -17.49 -24.54
CA VAL A 526 26.57 -17.20 -25.28
C VAL A 526 26.34 -18.27 -26.35
N HIS A 527 25.08 -18.68 -26.57
CA HIS A 527 24.71 -19.63 -27.62
C HIS A 527 24.97 -19.05 -29.02
N ASP A 528 25.33 -19.91 -29.97
CA ASP A 528 25.66 -19.49 -31.35
C ASP A 528 24.48 -18.85 -32.10
N ASN A 529 23.24 -19.10 -31.67
CA ASN A 529 22.01 -18.60 -32.28
C ASN A 529 21.54 -17.24 -31.73
N VAL A 530 22.25 -16.67 -30.75
CA VAL A 530 21.90 -15.39 -30.12
C VAL A 530 22.59 -14.24 -30.86
N ASP A 531 21.82 -13.26 -31.30
CA ASP A 531 22.34 -12.06 -31.95
C ASP A 531 22.68 -10.98 -30.90
N LEU A 532 23.96 -10.59 -30.86
CA LEU A 532 24.53 -9.53 -30.05
C LEU A 532 25.26 -8.49 -30.93
N SER A 533 24.82 -8.28 -32.16
CA SER A 533 25.46 -7.33 -33.09
C SER A 533 25.18 -5.85 -32.77
N ASN A 534 24.16 -5.54 -31.96
CA ASN A 534 23.71 -4.17 -31.69
C ASN A 534 23.69 -3.82 -30.19
N ILE A 535 24.65 -4.32 -29.41
CA ILE A 535 24.69 -4.17 -27.93
C ILE A 535 24.55 -2.70 -27.51
N VAL A 536 25.30 -1.80 -28.18
CA VAL A 536 25.29 -0.38 -27.87
C VAL A 536 23.89 0.22 -28.05
N ASP A 537 23.20 -0.10 -29.14
CA ASP A 537 21.87 0.44 -29.42
C ASP A 537 20.80 -0.16 -28.50
N ASP A 538 20.90 -1.46 -28.20
CA ASP A 538 20.00 -2.11 -27.23
C ASP A 538 20.15 -1.53 -25.82
N LEU A 539 21.38 -1.19 -25.41
CA LEU A 539 21.60 -0.54 -24.12
C LEU A 539 21.19 0.93 -24.14
N ARG A 540 21.45 1.69 -25.22
CA ARG A 540 21.04 3.09 -25.37
C ARG A 540 19.52 3.29 -25.35
N TYR A 541 18.77 2.27 -25.77
CA TYR A 541 17.31 2.28 -25.65
C TYR A 541 16.87 2.39 -24.18
N TRP A 542 17.51 1.67 -23.28
CA TRP A 542 17.13 1.63 -21.86
C TRP A 542 17.89 2.67 -21.03
N ILE A 543 19.20 2.82 -21.24
CA ILE A 543 20.10 3.62 -20.42
C ILE A 543 20.22 5.01 -21.05
N ILE A 544 19.41 5.95 -20.58
CA ILE A 544 19.40 7.33 -21.10
C ILE A 544 20.46 8.16 -20.39
N LYS A 545 20.44 8.18 -19.06
CA LYS A 545 21.31 9.01 -18.22
C LYS A 545 21.80 8.20 -17.01
N PRO A 546 22.82 7.34 -17.18
CA PRO A 546 23.32 6.51 -16.08
C PRO A 546 24.08 7.35 -15.04
N ASP A 547 23.91 7.01 -13.76
CA ASP A 547 24.69 7.61 -12.65
C ASP A 547 26.14 7.10 -12.56
N CYS A 548 26.56 6.27 -13.52
CA CYS A 548 27.89 5.67 -13.60
C CYS A 548 28.36 5.57 -15.06
N LYS A 549 29.67 5.45 -15.26
CA LYS A 549 30.24 5.27 -16.60
C LYS A 549 29.90 3.88 -17.12
N VAL A 550 29.18 3.78 -18.23
CA VAL A 550 28.86 2.49 -18.88
C VAL A 550 29.63 2.39 -20.20
N VAL A 551 30.53 1.42 -20.29
CA VAL A 551 31.40 1.19 -21.46
C VAL A 551 31.11 -0.17 -22.07
N VAL A 552 30.88 -0.18 -23.38
CA VAL A 552 30.78 -1.39 -24.19
C VAL A 552 32.08 -1.56 -24.97
N ILE A 553 32.66 -2.76 -24.95
CA ILE A 553 33.86 -3.13 -25.69
C ILE A 553 33.51 -4.22 -26.69
N GLU A 554 33.51 -3.87 -27.98
CA GLU A 554 33.24 -4.79 -29.08
C GLU A 554 34.48 -4.87 -29.97
N ASN A 555 35.07 -6.07 -30.09
CA ASN A 555 36.26 -6.30 -30.92
C ASN A 555 37.43 -5.32 -30.64
N GLY A 556 37.56 -4.84 -29.39
CA GLY A 556 38.58 -3.89 -28.95
C GLY A 556 38.24 -2.41 -29.13
N VAL A 557 37.04 -2.08 -29.61
CA VAL A 557 36.53 -0.70 -29.70
C VAL A 557 35.68 -0.38 -28.49
N GLU A 558 36.05 0.66 -27.74
CA GLU A 558 35.30 1.13 -26.58
C GLU A 558 34.26 2.18 -26.99
N THR A 559 33.01 1.98 -26.56
CA THR A 559 31.89 2.91 -26.79
C THR A 559 31.17 3.19 -25.49
N CYS A 560 30.97 4.48 -25.15
CA CYS A 560 30.17 4.87 -23.99
C CYS A 560 28.66 4.82 -24.30
N VAL A 561 27.89 4.36 -23.31
CA VAL A 561 26.42 4.28 -23.36
C VAL A 561 25.81 5.30 -22.40
N GLY A 562 24.73 5.95 -22.84
CA GLY A 562 24.03 6.99 -22.10
C GLY A 562 24.63 8.39 -22.31
N PHE A 563 24.00 9.37 -21.67
CA PHE A 563 24.34 10.78 -21.75
C PHE A 563 24.56 11.38 -20.35
N ASP A 564 25.33 12.46 -20.28
CA ASP A 564 25.61 13.17 -19.02
C ASP A 564 24.36 13.86 -18.45
N SER A 565 23.38 14.16 -19.30
CA SER A 565 22.12 14.78 -18.90
C SER A 565 20.98 14.46 -19.86
N ASN A 566 19.76 14.50 -19.33
CA ASN A 566 18.52 14.33 -20.09
C ASN A 566 18.38 15.40 -21.21
N GLU A 567 18.83 16.63 -20.95
CA GLU A 567 18.86 17.70 -21.95
C GLU A 567 19.80 17.38 -23.12
N LYS A 568 21.01 16.91 -22.83
CA LYS A 568 22.00 16.53 -23.86
C LYS A 568 21.48 15.37 -24.70
N ALA A 569 20.88 14.37 -24.06
CA ALA A 569 20.24 13.24 -24.76
C ALA A 569 19.22 13.70 -25.81
N LEU A 570 18.32 14.61 -25.41
CA LEU A 570 17.31 15.17 -26.32
C LEU A 570 17.94 16.03 -27.41
N ARG A 571 18.88 16.93 -27.09
CA ARG A 571 19.50 17.83 -28.07
C ARG A 571 20.26 17.04 -29.15
N ASP A 572 21.07 16.08 -28.74
CA ASP A 572 21.85 15.25 -29.66
C ASP A 572 20.93 14.40 -30.55
N PHE A 573 19.87 13.81 -29.97
CA PHE A 573 18.85 13.08 -30.71
C PHE A 573 18.15 13.97 -31.76
N LEU A 574 17.67 15.15 -31.35
CA LEU A 574 16.91 16.08 -32.19
C LEU A 574 17.75 16.65 -33.34
N MET A 575 19.05 16.87 -33.12
CA MET A 575 19.98 17.31 -34.18
C MET A 575 20.06 16.30 -35.34
N ARG A 576 19.95 14.99 -35.07
CA ARG A 576 19.92 13.95 -36.14
C ARG A 576 18.73 14.12 -37.09
N TYR A 577 17.62 14.65 -36.58
CA TYR A 577 16.41 14.97 -37.33
C TYR A 577 16.37 16.42 -37.84
N LYS A 578 17.50 17.14 -37.80
CA LYS A 578 17.64 18.55 -38.21
C LYS A 578 16.73 19.51 -37.42
N ILE A 579 16.36 19.15 -36.19
CA ILE A 579 15.63 20.01 -35.27
C ILE A 579 16.65 20.73 -34.39
N ILE A 580 16.83 22.03 -34.64
CA ILE A 580 17.78 22.87 -33.90
C ILE A 580 17.03 23.58 -32.77
N VAL A 581 17.42 23.28 -31.52
CA VAL A 581 16.85 23.90 -30.31
C VAL A 581 17.64 25.17 -29.97
N ASP A 582 17.23 26.30 -30.57
CA ASP A 582 17.88 27.62 -30.48
C ASP A 582 16.97 28.73 -29.92
N ASP A 583 15.81 28.34 -29.38
CA ASP A 583 14.75 29.22 -28.89
C ASP A 583 14.16 30.19 -29.94
N LYS A 584 14.52 30.03 -31.22
CA LYS A 584 13.89 30.77 -32.33
C LYS A 584 12.68 30.03 -32.87
N GLN A 585 12.86 28.77 -33.24
CA GLN A 585 11.77 27.92 -33.75
C GLN A 585 11.41 26.80 -32.77
N TYR A 586 12.41 26.20 -32.15
CA TYR A 586 12.25 25.12 -31.17
C TYR A 586 12.90 25.50 -29.86
N LYS A 587 12.20 25.22 -28.76
CA LYS A 587 12.65 25.46 -27.39
C LYS A 587 12.47 24.19 -26.60
N LEU A 588 13.45 23.84 -25.77
CA LEU A 588 13.31 22.75 -24.81
C LEU A 588 12.98 23.35 -23.45
N LEU A 589 11.77 23.08 -22.94
CA LEU A 589 11.34 23.55 -21.64
C LEU A 589 11.63 22.49 -20.59
N LYS A 590 12.32 22.88 -19.51
CA LYS A 590 12.57 22.05 -18.32
C LYS A 590 11.58 22.39 -17.21
N LYS A 591 10.96 21.37 -16.61
CA LYS A 591 10.14 21.45 -15.39
C LYS A 591 10.71 20.50 -14.34
N VAL A 592 10.71 20.90 -13.08
CA VAL A 592 11.28 20.12 -11.97
C VAL A 592 10.37 20.19 -10.76
N ASP A 593 10.18 19.05 -10.10
CA ASP A 593 9.59 18.95 -8.77
C ASP A 593 10.59 18.26 -7.84
N LEU A 594 11.17 19.03 -6.92
CA LEU A 594 12.20 18.53 -6.00
C LEU A 594 11.62 17.61 -4.92
N ASP A 595 10.35 17.80 -4.55
CA ASP A 595 9.70 17.00 -3.51
C ASP A 595 9.34 15.61 -4.04
N LEU A 596 8.96 15.52 -5.32
CA LEU A 596 8.72 14.26 -6.02
C LEU A 596 10.01 13.65 -6.62
N GLY A 597 11.08 14.44 -6.74
CA GLY A 597 12.32 14.02 -7.40
C GLY A 597 12.16 13.84 -8.91
N VAL A 598 11.35 14.68 -9.55
CA VAL A 598 10.99 14.56 -10.97
C VAL A 598 11.63 15.68 -11.78
N GLU A 599 12.27 15.32 -12.89
CA GLU A 599 12.79 16.23 -13.91
C GLU A 599 12.14 15.91 -15.26
N ALA A 600 11.50 16.90 -15.89
CA ALA A 600 10.78 16.72 -17.15
C ALA A 600 11.23 17.73 -18.21
N TYR A 601 11.34 17.27 -19.45
CA TYR A 601 11.72 18.05 -20.61
C TYR A 601 10.65 17.95 -21.70
N PHE A 602 10.22 19.10 -22.21
CA PHE A 602 9.18 19.21 -23.24
C PHE A 602 9.73 19.96 -24.45
N LEU A 603 9.63 19.37 -25.64
CA LEU A 603 9.97 20.07 -26.87
C LEU A 603 8.80 20.94 -27.31
N LEU A 604 9.04 22.25 -27.37
CA LEU A 604 8.09 23.25 -27.82
C LEU A 604 8.47 23.75 -29.21
N ARG A 605 7.46 24.09 -30.00
CA ARG A 605 7.59 24.77 -31.29
C ARG A 605 6.83 26.09 -31.26
N LYS A 606 7.46 27.11 -31.81
CA LYS A 606 6.89 28.43 -31.99
C LYS A 606 5.81 28.43 -33.08
N HIS A 607 4.68 29.11 -32.85
CA HIS A 607 3.60 29.17 -33.82
C HIS A 607 4.03 29.95 -35.07
N TYR A 608 3.67 29.45 -36.27
CA TYR A 608 4.16 30.00 -37.53
C TYR A 608 3.56 31.35 -37.93
N LEU A 609 2.33 31.65 -37.48
CA LEU A 609 1.67 32.96 -37.70
C LEU A 609 1.84 33.94 -36.54
N TYR A 610 2.07 33.41 -35.33
CA TYR A 610 2.04 34.18 -34.09
C TYR A 610 3.35 33.90 -33.37
N ASN A 611 4.38 34.66 -33.72
CA ASN A 611 5.74 34.52 -33.18
C ASN A 611 5.84 34.83 -31.67
N ASP A 612 4.75 34.85 -30.93
CA ASP A 612 4.68 35.10 -29.50
C ASP A 612 4.08 33.92 -28.74
N SER A 613 3.62 32.88 -29.44
CA SER A 613 3.03 31.66 -28.88
C SER A 613 3.89 30.41 -29.13
N TRP A 614 3.98 29.56 -28.12
CA TRP A 614 4.63 28.26 -28.08
C TRP A 614 3.61 27.15 -27.88
N SER A 615 3.84 26.00 -28.49
CA SER A 615 2.99 24.83 -28.36
C SER A 615 3.85 23.57 -28.29
N LEU A 616 3.32 22.50 -27.71
CA LEU A 616 4.00 21.20 -27.75
C LEU A 616 4.24 20.78 -29.20
N TYR A 617 5.46 20.38 -29.51
CA TYR A 617 5.81 19.96 -30.85
C TYR A 617 5.28 18.56 -31.13
N ASN A 618 4.39 18.45 -32.12
CA ASN A 618 3.97 17.18 -32.70
C ASN A 618 4.93 16.83 -33.86
N PRO A 619 5.83 15.85 -33.69
CA PRO A 619 6.85 15.47 -34.68
C PRO A 619 6.30 14.58 -35.82
N SER A 620 7.14 14.30 -36.82
CA SER A 620 6.81 13.31 -37.86
C SER A 620 6.84 11.88 -37.33
N ASN A 621 6.14 10.97 -38.02
CA ASN A 621 6.10 9.55 -37.68
C ASN A 621 7.50 8.90 -37.65
N ASP A 622 8.42 9.33 -38.51
CA ASP A 622 9.79 8.78 -38.54
C ASP A 622 10.53 8.98 -37.21
N LEU A 623 10.39 10.18 -36.61
CA LEU A 623 11.01 10.49 -35.32
C LEU A 623 10.34 9.70 -34.18
N LEU A 624 9.00 9.58 -34.21
CA LEU A 624 8.24 8.86 -33.19
C LEU A 624 8.52 7.35 -33.23
N ASN A 625 8.75 6.79 -34.43
CA ASN A 625 9.04 5.38 -34.65
C ASN A 625 10.51 5.00 -34.38
N ASP A 626 11.41 5.98 -34.20
CA ASP A 626 12.79 5.72 -33.82
C ASP A 626 12.84 5.09 -32.43
N ARG A 627 13.25 3.81 -32.36
CA ARG A 627 13.35 3.06 -31.11
C ARG A 627 14.18 3.82 -30.07
N ASN A 628 15.28 4.44 -30.48
CA ASN A 628 16.24 5.13 -29.61
C ASN A 628 15.88 6.60 -29.36
N ALA A 629 14.65 7.02 -29.67
CA ALA A 629 14.14 8.31 -29.23
C ALA A 629 14.05 8.35 -27.70
N PRO A 630 14.70 9.31 -27.02
CA PRO A 630 14.61 9.48 -25.57
C PRO A 630 13.27 10.14 -25.24
N ILE A 631 12.17 9.41 -25.46
CA ILE A 631 10.79 9.81 -25.20
C ILE A 631 10.23 8.81 -24.19
N GLY A 632 9.76 9.34 -23.07
CA GLY A 632 9.03 8.58 -22.06
C GLY A 632 9.48 8.80 -20.64
N ILE A 633 9.30 7.78 -19.80
CA ILE A 633 9.51 7.87 -18.35
C ILE A 633 10.71 7.00 -17.97
N CYS A 634 11.70 7.64 -17.38
CA CYS A 634 12.87 7.05 -16.76
C CYS A 634 12.70 7.00 -15.23
N ILE A 635 13.25 5.94 -14.63
CA ILE A 635 13.48 5.82 -13.20
C ILE A 635 14.99 5.73 -13.01
N GLU A 636 15.57 6.67 -12.29
CA GLU A 636 17.01 6.74 -12.03
C GLU A 636 17.82 6.72 -13.35
N GLY A 637 17.35 7.47 -14.35
CA GLY A 637 17.98 7.58 -15.66
C GLY A 637 17.76 6.38 -16.61
N ILE A 638 16.99 5.38 -16.19
CA ILE A 638 16.69 4.18 -16.99
C ILE A 638 15.26 4.21 -17.48
N LEU A 639 15.06 4.15 -18.80
CA LEU A 639 13.77 4.16 -19.46
C LEU A 639 12.95 2.95 -19.02
N VAL A 640 11.72 3.18 -18.56
CA VAL A 640 10.77 2.14 -18.16
C VAL A 640 9.58 2.13 -19.11
N SER A 641 9.10 3.30 -19.53
CA SER A 641 8.03 3.42 -20.51
C SER A 641 8.52 4.26 -21.68
N GLY A 642 8.37 3.75 -22.90
CA GLY A 642 8.72 4.44 -24.13
C GLY A 642 7.59 5.27 -24.74
N TYR A 643 6.47 5.47 -24.04
CA TYR A 643 5.37 6.31 -24.52
C TYR A 643 5.55 7.75 -24.11
N THR A 644 4.92 8.69 -24.82
CA THR A 644 4.82 10.06 -24.34
C THR A 644 4.19 10.03 -22.93
N PRO A 645 4.83 10.60 -21.90
CA PRO A 645 4.35 10.51 -20.52
C PRO A 645 2.90 10.97 -20.37
N GLY A 646 2.04 10.15 -19.76
CA GLY A 646 0.59 10.41 -19.65
C GLY A 646 -0.26 9.91 -20.82
N TYR A 647 0.36 9.33 -21.87
CA TYR A 647 -0.32 8.79 -23.06
C TYR A 647 0.04 7.33 -23.33
N LEU A 648 -0.88 6.62 -23.97
CA LEU A 648 -0.72 5.28 -24.54
C LEU A 648 -0.32 5.43 -26.03
N GLY A 649 0.90 5.92 -26.25
CA GLY A 649 1.45 6.19 -27.58
C GLY A 649 2.54 7.26 -27.55
N ARG A 650 3.24 7.42 -28.68
CA ARG A 650 4.23 8.48 -28.85
C ARG A 650 3.60 9.61 -29.67
N ASN A 651 3.22 10.70 -29.00
CA ASN A 651 2.53 11.85 -29.58
C ASN A 651 3.41 13.12 -29.58
N TYR A 652 4.22 13.27 -28.53
CA TYR A 652 5.07 14.43 -28.30
C TYR A 652 6.47 14.00 -27.86
N VAL A 653 7.47 14.84 -28.13
CA VAL A 653 8.84 14.64 -27.61
C VAL A 653 8.90 15.15 -26.18
N VAL A 654 8.75 14.22 -25.24
CA VAL A 654 8.76 14.48 -23.80
C VAL A 654 9.55 13.38 -23.10
N LEU A 655 10.48 13.79 -22.25
CA LEU A 655 11.29 12.90 -21.41
C LEU A 655 11.11 13.29 -19.96
N VAL A 656 10.79 12.32 -19.11
CA VAL A 656 10.61 12.50 -17.67
C VAL A 656 11.54 11.54 -16.96
N ASP A 657 12.30 12.00 -15.99
CA ASP A 657 13.22 11.21 -15.18
C ASP A 657 12.85 11.38 -13.71
N CYS A 658 12.58 10.28 -13.01
CA CYS A 658 12.19 10.27 -11.61
C CYS A 658 13.31 9.64 -10.77
N GLN A 659 13.69 10.29 -9.68
CA GLN A 659 14.80 9.88 -8.83
C GLN A 659 14.41 9.90 -7.35
N GLY A 660 14.98 8.99 -6.56
CA GLY A 660 14.81 8.94 -5.12
C GLY A 660 13.56 8.20 -4.64
N VAL A 661 13.29 8.31 -3.34
CA VAL A 661 12.33 7.43 -2.64
C VAL A 661 10.88 7.57 -3.08
N LYS A 662 10.50 8.73 -3.66
CA LYS A 662 9.16 8.97 -4.20
C LYS A 662 9.02 8.61 -5.69
N ALA A 663 10.09 8.15 -6.33
CA ALA A 663 10.00 7.65 -7.70
C ALA A 663 9.03 6.46 -7.75
N PRO A 664 8.13 6.40 -8.74
CA PRO A 664 7.17 5.33 -8.84
C PRO A 664 7.86 4.00 -9.14
N LYS A 665 7.21 2.95 -8.68
CA LYS A 665 7.70 1.59 -8.77
C LYS A 665 7.41 0.99 -10.15
N THR A 666 8.34 0.20 -10.65
CA THR A 666 8.19 -0.52 -11.93
C THR A 666 7.47 -1.84 -11.75
N ASN A 667 6.75 -2.29 -12.80
CA ASN A 667 6.17 -3.62 -12.86
C ASN A 667 7.28 -4.70 -13.07
N VAL A 668 6.91 -5.98 -13.02
CA VAL A 668 7.86 -7.11 -13.14
C VAL A 668 8.64 -7.08 -14.46
N ALA A 669 7.97 -6.73 -15.57
CA ALA A 669 8.58 -6.66 -16.91
C ALA A 669 9.47 -5.42 -17.13
N ARG A 670 9.36 -4.41 -16.25
CA ARG A 670 10.02 -3.09 -16.32
C ARG A 670 9.72 -2.35 -17.62
N ASP A 671 8.52 -2.51 -18.14
CA ASP A 671 7.98 -1.81 -19.31
C ASP A 671 6.83 -0.85 -18.94
N GLY A 672 6.55 -0.72 -17.65
CA GLY A 672 5.52 0.16 -17.11
C GLY A 672 5.67 0.37 -15.59
N LEU A 673 4.78 1.21 -15.05
CA LEU A 673 4.73 1.55 -13.65
C LEU A 673 3.61 0.77 -12.94
N GLU A 674 3.84 0.40 -11.68
CA GLU A 674 2.83 -0.17 -10.78
C GLU A 674 1.76 0.89 -10.46
N HIS A 675 0.52 0.45 -10.29
CA HIS A 675 -0.55 1.32 -9.80
C HIS A 675 -0.30 1.67 -8.33
N SER A 676 0.12 2.91 -8.08
CA SER A 676 0.44 3.43 -6.75
C SER A 676 0.15 4.92 -6.63
N GLU A 677 0.22 5.44 -5.41
CA GLU A 677 0.06 6.88 -5.15
C GLU A 677 1.18 7.68 -5.83
N GLU A 678 2.42 7.19 -5.80
CA GLU A 678 3.57 7.80 -6.45
C GLU A 678 3.39 7.88 -7.98
N GLN A 679 2.77 6.87 -8.61
CA GLN A 679 2.42 6.92 -10.04
C GLN A 679 1.40 8.03 -10.32
N ARG A 680 0.36 8.12 -9.48
CA ARG A 680 -0.68 9.14 -9.63
C ARG A 680 -0.12 10.55 -9.46
N ASP A 681 0.77 10.75 -8.49
CA ASP A 681 1.46 12.03 -8.26
C ASP A 681 2.32 12.43 -9.46
N LEU A 682 3.07 11.48 -10.03
CA LEU A 682 3.84 11.70 -11.25
C LEU A 682 2.94 12.14 -12.42
N PHE A 683 1.84 11.43 -12.68
CA PHE A 683 0.93 11.81 -13.77
C PHE A 683 0.25 13.15 -13.52
N ARG A 684 -0.10 13.48 -12.27
CA ARG A 684 -0.63 14.80 -11.92
C ARG A 684 0.39 15.89 -12.24
N PHE A 685 1.67 15.71 -11.89
CA PHE A 685 2.75 16.63 -12.25
C PHE A 685 2.89 16.80 -13.77
N ILE A 686 2.86 15.70 -14.52
CA ILE A 686 2.96 15.72 -15.99
C ILE A 686 1.78 16.47 -16.62
N TYR A 687 0.54 16.16 -16.22
CA TYR A 687 -0.65 16.83 -16.77
C TYR A 687 -0.69 18.31 -16.39
N ASN A 688 -0.33 18.66 -15.16
CA ASN A 688 -0.15 20.07 -14.77
C ASN A 688 0.88 20.77 -15.66
N SER A 689 2.03 20.13 -15.91
CA SER A 689 3.08 20.69 -16.76
C SER A 689 2.59 20.94 -18.19
N TYR A 690 1.77 20.04 -18.76
CA TYR A 690 1.16 20.25 -20.07
C TYR A 690 0.23 21.46 -20.10
N LEU A 691 -0.59 21.65 -19.06
CA LEU A 691 -1.49 22.82 -18.97
C LEU A 691 -0.72 24.11 -18.70
N GLU A 692 0.32 24.07 -17.86
CA GLU A 692 1.22 25.20 -17.60
C GLU A 692 1.92 25.70 -18.86
N ILE A 693 2.38 24.80 -19.72
CA ILE A 693 2.96 25.17 -21.02
C ILE A 693 1.98 26.03 -21.84
N ALA A 694 0.69 25.70 -21.81
CA ALA A 694 -0.32 26.49 -22.48
C ALA A 694 -0.61 27.80 -21.72
N GLY A 695 -0.80 27.76 -20.40
CA GLY A 695 -1.27 28.89 -19.61
C GLY A 695 -0.22 29.93 -19.19
N GLU A 696 1.06 29.59 -19.04
CA GLU A 696 2.13 30.56 -18.69
C GLU A 696 2.24 31.69 -19.72
N GLN A 697 1.81 31.41 -20.94
CA GLN A 697 1.84 32.36 -22.04
C GLN A 697 0.72 33.39 -21.97
N ILE A 698 -0.35 33.15 -21.17
CA ILE A 698 -1.49 34.06 -21.07
C ILE A 698 -1.03 35.46 -20.68
N GLN A 699 -0.15 35.56 -19.67
CA GLN A 699 0.36 36.86 -19.22
C GLN A 699 1.13 37.58 -20.34
N HIS A 700 2.07 36.89 -20.98
CA HIS A 700 2.88 37.46 -22.07
C HIS A 700 2.03 37.86 -23.29
N LEU A 701 1.11 36.99 -23.70
CA LEU A 701 0.20 37.26 -24.82
C LEU A 701 -0.73 38.42 -24.50
N SER A 702 -1.20 38.55 -23.26
CA SER A 702 -2.05 39.67 -22.82
C SER A 702 -1.33 41.03 -22.80
N GLU A 703 0.01 41.06 -22.84
CA GLU A 703 0.77 42.31 -23.02
C GLU A 703 0.70 42.82 -24.48
N LYS A 704 0.42 41.92 -25.43
CA LYS A 704 0.41 42.20 -26.87
C LYS A 704 -0.99 42.18 -27.47
N TYR A 705 -1.86 41.32 -26.96
CA TYR A 705 -3.21 41.07 -27.42
C TYR A 705 -4.22 41.23 -26.27
N SER A 706 -5.51 41.10 -26.56
CA SER A 706 -6.53 41.08 -25.50
C SER A 706 -6.48 39.78 -24.69
N LEU A 707 -7.02 39.80 -23.46
CA LEU A 707 -7.14 38.59 -22.62
C LEU A 707 -7.96 37.49 -23.32
N SER A 708 -9.03 37.88 -24.01
CA SER A 708 -9.86 36.96 -24.81
C SER A 708 -9.03 36.26 -25.88
N TRP A 709 -8.15 37.01 -26.57
CA TRP A 709 -7.27 36.45 -27.59
C TRP A 709 -6.26 35.47 -26.98
N ALA A 710 -5.62 35.84 -25.87
CA ALA A 710 -4.66 34.99 -25.18
C ALA A 710 -5.31 33.67 -24.72
N LEU A 711 -6.51 33.72 -24.15
CA LEU A 711 -7.23 32.53 -23.71
C LEU A 711 -7.74 31.66 -24.86
N ASP A 712 -8.13 32.25 -26.00
CA ASP A 712 -8.47 31.48 -27.20
C ASP A 712 -7.26 30.70 -27.73
N ASP A 713 -6.06 31.30 -27.72
CA ASP A 713 -4.82 30.59 -28.07
C ASP A 713 -4.52 29.41 -27.14
N VAL A 714 -4.61 29.63 -25.82
CA VAL A 714 -4.44 28.59 -24.81
C VAL A 714 -5.43 27.45 -24.98
N GLN A 715 -6.71 27.77 -25.22
CA GLN A 715 -7.74 26.75 -25.43
C GLN A 715 -7.46 25.91 -26.67
N ARG A 716 -6.99 26.50 -27.77
CA ARG A 716 -6.56 25.73 -28.96
C ARG A 716 -5.41 24.78 -28.65
N ASN A 717 -4.44 25.21 -27.83
CA ASN A 717 -3.33 24.36 -27.40
C ASN A 717 -3.82 23.20 -26.53
N ILE A 718 -4.72 23.45 -25.58
CA ILE A 718 -5.35 22.41 -24.75
C ILE A 718 -6.15 21.43 -25.62
N ASP A 719 -6.96 21.92 -26.55
CA ASP A 719 -7.73 21.06 -27.44
C ASP A 719 -6.82 20.20 -28.35
N ASN A 720 -5.66 20.71 -28.77
CA ASN A 720 -4.69 19.92 -29.53
C ASN A 720 -4.06 18.79 -28.71
N ILE A 721 -3.84 19.02 -27.40
CA ILE A 721 -3.39 18.01 -26.42
C ILE A 721 -4.45 16.93 -26.25
N VAL A 722 -5.73 17.33 -26.16
CA VAL A 722 -6.89 16.43 -26.04
C VAL A 722 -7.13 15.60 -27.29
N ARG A 723 -6.97 16.20 -28.47
CA ARG A 723 -7.22 15.54 -29.76
C ARG A 723 -6.32 14.34 -30.05
N GLN A 724 -5.14 14.23 -29.42
CA GLN A 724 -4.29 13.05 -29.61
C GLN A 724 -4.96 11.76 -29.09
N GLY A 725 -5.87 11.88 -28.09
CA GLY A 725 -6.55 10.74 -27.48
C GLY A 725 -5.61 9.82 -26.68
N ASN A 726 -6.11 8.66 -26.26
CA ASN A 726 -5.33 7.58 -25.64
C ASN A 726 -4.51 7.99 -24.41
N TYR A 727 -5.15 8.55 -23.40
CA TYR A 727 -4.51 8.87 -22.11
C TYR A 727 -4.22 7.61 -21.29
N GLN A 728 -3.15 7.65 -20.48
CA GLN A 728 -2.95 6.64 -19.43
C GLN A 728 -3.96 6.80 -18.29
N ASP A 729 -4.31 8.04 -17.97
CA ASP A 729 -5.35 8.38 -16.99
C ASP A 729 -6.10 9.64 -17.42
N LYS A 730 -7.21 9.45 -18.14
CA LYS A 730 -8.03 10.56 -18.66
C LYS A 730 -8.77 11.30 -17.54
N GLU A 731 -9.21 10.58 -16.52
CA GLU A 731 -9.97 11.17 -15.42
C GLU A 731 -9.10 12.12 -14.61
N LEU A 732 -7.86 11.75 -14.34
CA LEU A 732 -6.88 12.63 -13.69
C LEU A 732 -6.53 13.85 -14.55
N PHE A 733 -6.42 13.70 -15.87
CA PHE A 733 -6.23 14.85 -16.76
C PHE A 733 -7.43 15.81 -16.69
N ASP A 734 -8.67 15.29 -16.76
CA ASP A 734 -9.90 16.09 -16.63
C ASP A 734 -9.97 16.77 -15.25
N GLU A 735 -9.56 16.09 -14.17
CA GLU A 735 -9.47 16.63 -12.80
C GLU A 735 -8.49 17.81 -12.73
N VAL A 736 -7.30 17.66 -13.32
CA VAL A 736 -6.28 18.71 -13.38
C VAL A 736 -6.75 19.90 -14.22
N LEU A 737 -7.40 19.66 -15.36
CA LEU A 737 -7.93 20.70 -16.23
C LEU A 737 -9.13 21.44 -15.61
N HIS A 738 -9.95 20.75 -14.83
CA HIS A 738 -11.06 21.36 -14.10
C HIS A 738 -10.60 22.49 -13.16
N ASP A 739 -9.45 22.28 -12.50
CA ASP A 739 -8.86 23.24 -11.56
C ASP A 739 -8.02 24.32 -12.25
N TYR A 740 -7.73 24.15 -13.54
CA TYR A 740 -6.86 25.05 -14.29
C TYR A 740 -7.60 26.30 -14.81
N LYS A 741 -6.96 27.47 -14.68
CA LYS A 741 -7.52 28.76 -15.13
C LYS A 741 -7.27 28.97 -16.62
N CYS A 742 -8.26 28.59 -17.43
CA CYS A 742 -8.21 28.79 -18.88
C CYS A 742 -9.55 29.22 -19.49
N ASN A 743 -10.56 29.56 -18.69
CA ASN A 743 -11.89 29.92 -19.19
C ASN A 743 -12.13 31.42 -19.09
N LEU A 744 -12.61 32.00 -20.20
CA LEU A 744 -12.94 33.42 -20.30
C LEU A 744 -14.34 33.66 -19.74
N VAL A 745 -14.45 34.48 -18.69
CA VAL A 745 -15.73 34.88 -18.11
C VAL A 745 -15.91 36.39 -18.26
N ASP A 746 -17.02 36.80 -18.87
CA ASP A 746 -17.45 38.19 -19.01
C ASP A 746 -18.31 38.58 -17.82
N THR A 747 -17.85 39.55 -17.01
CA THR A 747 -18.62 40.05 -15.85
C THR A 747 -19.52 41.25 -16.22
N GLY A 748 -19.48 41.70 -17.47
CA GLY A 748 -20.06 42.97 -17.95
C GLY A 748 -19.20 44.19 -17.66
N GLU A 749 -18.27 44.11 -16.72
CA GLU A 749 -17.29 45.17 -16.44
C GLU A 749 -15.92 44.85 -17.06
N LYS A 750 -15.51 43.58 -17.00
CA LYS A 750 -14.23 43.09 -17.51
C LYS A 750 -14.29 41.61 -17.83
N TYR A 751 -13.33 41.17 -18.64
CA TYR A 751 -13.03 39.75 -18.77
C TYR A 751 -12.14 39.27 -17.63
N ILE A 752 -12.40 38.06 -17.14
CA ILE A 752 -11.57 37.38 -16.15
C ILE A 752 -11.23 35.96 -16.62
N ASN A 753 -10.05 35.47 -16.23
CA ASN A 753 -9.64 34.09 -16.43
C ASN A 753 -10.01 33.26 -15.18
N GLN A 754 -10.84 32.24 -15.33
CA GLN A 754 -11.29 31.37 -14.24
C GLN A 754 -11.16 29.88 -14.59
N SER A 755 -11.03 29.05 -13.55
CA SER A 755 -11.20 27.60 -13.65
C SER A 755 -12.67 27.23 -13.53
N ILE A 756 -13.04 26.01 -13.93
CA ILE A 756 -14.42 25.53 -13.81
C ILE A 756 -14.82 25.44 -12.34
N ARG A 757 -13.88 25.04 -11.49
CA ARG A 757 -14.02 25.02 -10.02
C ARG A 757 -14.47 26.38 -9.45
N ASP A 758 -13.97 27.48 -10.01
CA ASP A 758 -14.18 28.84 -9.52
C ASP A 758 -15.46 29.52 -10.07
N PHE A 759 -16.24 28.85 -10.94
CA PHE A 759 -17.47 29.41 -11.52
C PHE A 759 -18.59 29.64 -10.48
N GLY A 760 -18.55 28.97 -9.32
CA GLY A 760 -19.54 29.10 -8.25
C GLY A 760 -20.82 28.29 -8.50
N GLU A 761 -21.91 28.62 -7.79
CA GLU A 761 -23.18 27.87 -7.90
C GLU A 761 -23.96 28.18 -9.19
N GLU A 762 -23.70 29.32 -9.81
CA GLU A 762 -24.45 29.82 -10.96
C GLU A 762 -23.54 30.52 -11.98
N ILE A 763 -23.65 30.12 -13.25
CA ILE A 763 -22.96 30.79 -14.37
C ILE A 763 -23.87 30.82 -15.59
N TRP A 764 -23.71 31.84 -16.44
CA TRP A 764 -24.54 32.04 -17.62
C TRP A 764 -23.76 31.75 -18.91
N THR A 765 -24.43 31.32 -19.98
CA THR A 765 -23.88 31.32 -21.34
C THR A 765 -24.83 31.99 -22.31
N ILE A 766 -24.28 32.60 -23.36
CA ILE A 766 -25.06 33.30 -24.39
C ILE A 766 -24.76 32.68 -25.74
N GLU A 767 -25.78 32.14 -26.40
CA GLU A 767 -25.69 31.64 -27.77
C GLU A 767 -26.36 32.63 -28.72
N SER A 768 -25.55 33.44 -29.39
CA SER A 768 -26.00 34.39 -30.42
C SER A 768 -24.85 34.70 -31.37
N LYS A 769 -25.11 34.68 -32.69
CA LYS A 769 -24.09 35.12 -33.66
C LYS A 769 -23.70 36.58 -33.46
N ALA A 770 -24.64 37.43 -33.06
CA ALA A 770 -24.36 38.83 -32.80
C ALA A 770 -23.42 38.97 -31.59
N TYR A 771 -23.69 38.21 -30.51
CA TYR A 771 -22.82 38.16 -29.33
C TYR A 771 -21.40 37.70 -29.69
N SER A 772 -21.27 36.56 -30.39
CA SER A 772 -19.98 36.05 -30.85
C SER A 772 -19.24 37.03 -31.78
N SER A 773 -19.95 37.84 -32.56
CA SER A 773 -19.35 38.90 -33.38
C SER A 773 -18.80 40.05 -32.54
N ALA A 774 -19.49 40.48 -31.48
CA ALA A 774 -18.96 41.51 -30.58
C ALA A 774 -17.76 41.00 -29.78
N GLU A 775 -17.80 39.75 -29.34
CA GLU A 775 -16.65 39.12 -28.68
C GLU A 775 -15.42 39.13 -29.58
N ARG A 776 -15.55 38.69 -30.85
CA ARG A 776 -14.46 38.75 -31.84
C ARG A 776 -13.97 40.17 -32.10
N LEU A 777 -14.88 41.15 -32.15
CA LEU A 777 -14.49 42.55 -32.33
C LEU A 777 -13.63 43.03 -31.16
N VAL A 778 -14.07 42.79 -29.93
CA VAL A 778 -13.33 43.16 -28.72
C VAL A 778 -12.00 42.40 -28.64
N GLN A 779 -12.00 41.13 -29.03
CA GLN A 779 -10.83 40.26 -29.04
C GLN A 779 -9.68 40.84 -29.88
N GLU A 780 -9.98 41.43 -31.04
CA GLU A 780 -9.00 42.03 -31.96
C GLU A 780 -8.53 43.43 -31.54
N ILE A 781 -9.17 44.06 -30.55
CA ILE A 781 -8.83 45.40 -30.06
C ILE A 781 -8.03 45.28 -28.76
N LYS A 782 -6.70 45.44 -28.85
CA LYS A 782 -5.77 45.28 -27.72
C LYS A 782 -6.18 46.03 -26.45
N ASN A 783 -6.48 47.33 -26.56
CA ASN A 783 -6.76 48.20 -25.42
C ASN A 783 -8.28 48.44 -25.23
N CYS A 784 -9.11 47.44 -25.53
CA CYS A 784 -10.56 47.57 -25.33
C CYS A 784 -10.90 47.52 -23.83
N ASP A 785 -11.48 48.59 -23.30
CA ASP A 785 -12.00 48.67 -21.93
C ASP A 785 -13.43 48.12 -21.79
N LYS A 786 -13.99 47.61 -22.90
CA LYS A 786 -15.34 47.05 -22.98
C LYS A 786 -15.29 45.55 -23.17
N THR A 787 -16.28 44.85 -22.63
CA THR A 787 -16.56 43.44 -22.92
C THR A 787 -17.70 43.30 -23.93
N ALA A 788 -17.89 42.11 -24.48
CA ALA A 788 -19.01 41.84 -25.39
C ALA A 788 -20.35 42.10 -24.70
N LEU A 789 -20.50 41.68 -23.45
CA LEU A 789 -21.69 41.93 -22.65
C LEU A 789 -21.92 43.44 -22.45
N SER A 790 -20.89 44.20 -22.12
CA SER A 790 -21.00 45.66 -21.93
C SER A 790 -21.39 46.39 -23.23
N LEU A 791 -20.88 45.94 -24.39
CA LEU A 791 -21.25 46.50 -25.69
C LEU A 791 -22.72 46.23 -26.00
N PHE A 792 -23.19 45.01 -25.77
CA PHE A 792 -24.60 44.67 -25.99
C PHE A 792 -25.54 45.41 -25.04
N GLN A 793 -25.16 45.56 -23.78
CA GLN A 793 -25.91 46.39 -22.81
C GLN A 793 -26.04 47.84 -23.28
N SER A 794 -25.06 48.37 -24.03
CA SER A 794 -25.14 49.73 -24.59
C SER A 794 -26.02 49.85 -25.85
N LEU A 795 -26.19 48.75 -26.59
CA LEU A 795 -26.90 48.72 -27.88
C LEU A 795 -28.36 48.24 -27.78
N ASP A 796 -28.66 47.41 -26.78
CA ASP A 796 -29.96 46.75 -26.63
C ASP A 796 -30.40 46.79 -25.15
N THR A 797 -31.39 47.61 -24.84
CA THR A 797 -31.93 47.74 -23.47
C THR A 797 -32.60 46.46 -22.95
N SER A 798 -32.88 45.46 -23.83
CA SER A 798 -33.38 44.14 -23.43
C SER A 798 -32.31 43.24 -22.80
N PHE A 799 -31.03 43.61 -22.89
CA PHE A 799 -29.96 42.99 -22.10
C PHE A 799 -30.09 43.48 -20.64
N SER A 800 -30.88 42.78 -19.81
CA SER A 800 -31.17 43.23 -18.44
C SER A 800 -29.96 43.17 -17.50
N CYS A 801 -29.71 44.25 -16.75
CA CYS A 801 -28.70 44.38 -15.70
C CYS A 801 -29.02 43.55 -14.44
N ASN A 802 -28.09 42.67 -14.04
CA ASN A 802 -27.53 42.56 -12.68
C ASN A 802 -26.47 41.44 -12.61
N LYS A 803 -25.18 41.80 -12.45
CA LYS A 803 -24.05 40.96 -12.01
C LYS A 803 -24.07 39.48 -12.47
N ARG A 804 -24.22 39.24 -13.78
CA ARG A 804 -24.11 37.88 -14.34
C ARG A 804 -22.68 37.63 -14.79
N ASN A 805 -22.11 36.52 -14.34
CA ASN A 805 -20.89 35.98 -14.92
C ASN A 805 -21.29 35.15 -16.14
N VAL A 806 -20.83 35.55 -17.33
CA VAL A 806 -21.10 34.86 -18.59
C VAL A 806 -19.85 34.12 -19.04
N LEU A 807 -19.91 32.79 -19.06
CA LEU A 807 -18.88 31.98 -19.70
C LEU A 807 -18.90 32.25 -21.21
N SER A 808 -17.81 32.82 -21.69
CA SER A 808 -17.66 33.27 -23.07
C SER A 808 -17.21 32.11 -23.96
N GLU A 809 -17.97 31.84 -25.02
CA GLU A 809 -17.71 30.71 -25.90
C GLU A 809 -17.86 31.12 -27.38
N THR A 810 -16.71 31.11 -28.07
CA THR A 810 -16.59 31.29 -29.51
C THR A 810 -17.01 30.01 -30.24
N SER A 811 -17.18 30.05 -31.57
CA SER A 811 -17.86 28.99 -32.34
C SER A 811 -17.21 27.59 -32.37
N ALA A 812 -16.05 27.36 -31.73
CA ALA A 812 -15.35 26.09 -31.74
C ALA A 812 -15.55 25.35 -30.41
N ARG A 813 -16.06 24.11 -30.45
CA ARG A 813 -16.28 23.27 -29.27
C ARG A 813 -14.94 23.01 -28.55
N LYS A 814 -14.84 23.46 -27.30
CA LYS A 814 -13.68 23.31 -26.40
C LYS A 814 -13.87 22.11 -25.47
N HIS A 815 -12.79 21.38 -25.13
CA HIS A 815 -12.87 20.25 -24.19
C HIS A 815 -13.28 20.69 -22.76
N THR A 816 -12.97 21.92 -22.35
CA THR A 816 -13.42 22.45 -21.06
C THR A 816 -14.94 22.53 -20.93
N ILE A 817 -15.66 22.66 -22.06
CA ILE A 817 -17.13 22.61 -22.07
C ILE A 817 -17.62 21.20 -21.75
N ASP A 818 -16.96 20.15 -22.24
CA ASP A 818 -17.34 18.77 -21.93
C ASP A 818 -17.13 18.47 -20.44
N ILE A 819 -16.11 19.04 -19.79
CA ILE A 819 -15.90 18.96 -18.34
C ILE A 819 -16.97 19.75 -17.59
N PHE A 820 -17.23 21.00 -18.00
CA PHE A 820 -18.26 21.86 -17.42
C PHE A 820 -19.65 21.20 -17.42
N LEU A 821 -20.03 20.55 -18.53
CA LEU A 821 -21.33 19.89 -18.68
C LEU A 821 -21.49 18.63 -17.80
N LYS A 822 -20.41 18.09 -17.21
CA LYS A 822 -20.48 16.99 -16.23
C LYS A 822 -20.96 17.47 -14.85
N GLU A 823 -20.71 18.73 -14.50
CA GLU A 823 -21.00 19.30 -13.18
C GLU A 823 -22.24 20.23 -13.18
N TYR A 824 -22.49 20.92 -14.30
CA TYR A 824 -23.52 21.94 -14.40
C TYR A 824 -24.70 21.52 -15.29
N GLU A 825 -25.90 21.81 -14.82
CA GLU A 825 -27.16 21.62 -15.56
C GLU A 825 -27.85 22.95 -15.83
N VAL A 826 -28.51 23.04 -16.99
CA VAL A 826 -29.39 24.18 -17.29
C VAL A 826 -30.54 24.24 -16.28
N SER A 827 -30.73 25.41 -15.67
CA SER A 827 -31.80 25.71 -14.73
C SER A 827 -32.75 26.79 -15.24
N GLU A 828 -32.34 27.57 -16.24
CA GLU A 828 -33.17 28.56 -16.91
C GLU A 828 -32.75 28.73 -18.37
N ILE A 829 -33.73 28.84 -19.26
CA ILE A 829 -33.56 29.08 -20.71
C ILE A 829 -34.36 30.32 -21.09
N GLN A 830 -33.66 31.42 -21.41
CA GLN A 830 -34.26 32.64 -21.93
C GLN A 830 -34.04 32.71 -23.44
N VAL A 831 -35.14 32.84 -24.18
CA VAL A 831 -35.16 32.91 -25.64
C VAL A 831 -35.60 34.30 -26.09
N PHE A 832 -34.83 34.89 -27.00
CA PHE A 832 -35.16 36.16 -27.64
C PHE A 832 -35.22 35.95 -29.15
N GLU A 833 -36.40 35.56 -29.67
CA GLU A 833 -36.60 35.15 -31.06
C GLU A 833 -36.22 36.23 -32.08
N ASN A 834 -36.65 37.47 -31.85
CA ASN A 834 -36.33 38.61 -32.74
C ASN A 834 -34.82 38.86 -32.86
N ASN A 835 -34.07 38.53 -31.80
CA ASN A 835 -32.62 38.69 -31.73
C ASN A 835 -31.87 37.40 -32.09
N ARG A 836 -32.57 36.28 -32.29
CA ARG A 836 -31.99 34.94 -32.52
C ARG A 836 -30.95 34.58 -31.44
N ARG A 837 -31.31 34.81 -30.17
CA ARG A 837 -30.44 34.67 -29.00
C ARG A 837 -31.02 33.69 -27.99
N PHE A 838 -30.16 32.82 -27.47
CA PHE A 838 -30.41 32.06 -26.26
C PHE A 838 -29.52 32.54 -25.12
N GLU A 839 -30.07 32.60 -23.91
CA GLU A 839 -29.30 32.74 -22.68
C GLU A 839 -29.64 31.58 -21.75
N PHE A 840 -28.61 30.86 -21.32
CA PHE A 840 -28.75 29.71 -20.43
C PHE A 840 -28.17 30.05 -19.07
N CYS A 841 -28.92 29.77 -18.00
CA CYS A 841 -28.41 29.79 -16.64
C CYS A 841 -28.08 28.36 -16.18
N TRP A 842 -26.85 28.13 -15.80
CA TRP A 842 -26.31 26.83 -15.40
C TRP A 842 -26.09 26.80 -13.90
N ARG A 843 -26.53 25.71 -13.25
CA ARG A 843 -26.32 25.49 -11.82
C ARG A 843 -25.77 24.10 -11.56
N LYS A 844 -24.93 23.98 -10.54
CA LYS A 844 -24.36 22.68 -10.13
C LYS A 844 -25.46 21.66 -9.82
N GLY A 845 -25.26 20.42 -10.25
CA GLY A 845 -26.15 19.29 -9.95
C GLY A 845 -26.47 18.41 -11.17
N ASN A 846 -27.18 17.30 -10.93
CA ASN A 846 -27.51 16.26 -11.91
C ASN A 846 -28.99 15.79 -11.84
N LYS A 847 -29.86 16.68 -11.34
CA LYS A 847 -31.23 16.32 -10.94
C LYS A 847 -32.26 16.70 -11.99
N ARG A 848 -32.01 17.69 -12.84
CA ARG A 848 -33.03 18.30 -13.71
C ARG A 848 -33.21 17.56 -15.04
N TRP A 849 -32.12 16.99 -15.56
CA TRP A 849 -32.12 16.40 -16.90
C TRP A 849 -31.76 14.91 -16.86
N LYS A 850 -32.28 14.15 -17.83
CA LYS A 850 -31.75 12.85 -18.22
C LYS A 850 -30.98 13.03 -19.53
N LEU A 851 -29.71 12.65 -19.53
CA LEU A 851 -28.81 12.76 -20.67
C LEU A 851 -28.90 11.51 -21.55
N ILE A 852 -28.95 11.71 -22.86
CA ILE A 852 -28.77 10.69 -23.89
C ILE A 852 -27.55 11.11 -24.72
N ASN A 853 -26.52 10.27 -24.73
CA ASN A 853 -25.27 10.56 -25.42
C ASN A 853 -25.43 10.41 -26.93
N GLY A 854 -24.95 11.41 -27.67
CA GLY A 854 -25.09 11.47 -29.13
C GLY A 854 -23.89 10.95 -29.92
N ASP A 855 -22.76 10.68 -29.26
CA ASP A 855 -21.57 10.01 -29.81
C ASP A 855 -21.60 8.49 -29.56
N SER A 856 -22.76 7.87 -29.77
CA SER A 856 -22.93 6.43 -29.60
C SER A 856 -22.33 5.65 -30.77
N PRO A 857 -21.49 4.63 -30.52
CA PRO A 857 -20.93 3.77 -31.58
C PRO A 857 -22.00 2.94 -32.31
N TYR A 858 -23.23 2.92 -31.80
CA TYR A 858 -24.35 2.12 -32.32
C TYR A 858 -25.19 2.85 -33.38
N THR A 859 -24.91 4.13 -33.63
CA THR A 859 -25.61 4.91 -34.65
C THR A 859 -24.64 5.27 -35.78
N TYR A 860 -25.06 5.13 -37.04
CA TYR A 860 -24.20 5.46 -38.19
C TYR A 860 -23.89 6.96 -38.29
N ARG A 861 -24.62 7.81 -37.55
CA ARG A 861 -24.49 9.26 -37.58
C ARG A 861 -24.53 9.78 -36.15
N SER A 862 -23.43 10.37 -35.70
CA SER A 862 -23.42 11.11 -34.43
C SER A 862 -24.45 12.24 -34.49
N PHE A 863 -25.12 12.43 -33.36
CA PHE A 863 -26.04 13.54 -33.13
C PHE A 863 -25.59 14.31 -31.88
N PRO A 864 -26.05 15.55 -31.66
CA PRO A 864 -25.73 16.26 -30.42
C PRO A 864 -26.40 15.58 -29.22
N ASN A 865 -25.76 15.60 -28.05
CA ASN A 865 -26.36 15.11 -26.80
C ASN A 865 -27.77 15.65 -26.60
N MET A 866 -28.70 14.79 -26.17
CA MET A 866 -30.07 15.19 -25.84
C MET A 866 -30.29 15.19 -24.33
N TYR A 867 -30.80 16.30 -23.82
CA TYR A 867 -31.18 16.50 -22.43
C TYR A 867 -32.71 16.51 -22.35
N VAL A 868 -33.27 15.49 -21.67
CA VAL A 868 -34.71 15.35 -21.47
C VAL A 868 -35.07 15.82 -20.07
N ILE A 869 -35.95 16.82 -19.96
CA ILE A 869 -36.30 17.41 -18.66
C ILE A 869 -37.11 16.42 -17.80
N LYS A 870 -36.71 16.22 -16.53
CA LYS A 870 -37.40 15.28 -15.62
C LYS A 870 -38.74 15.83 -15.13
N ASN A 871 -38.79 17.08 -14.68
CA ASN A 871 -40.04 17.79 -14.38
C ASN A 871 -40.01 19.18 -15.02
N GLN A 872 -41.11 19.62 -15.61
CA GLN A 872 -41.16 20.93 -16.27
C GLN A 872 -40.90 22.11 -15.33
N SER A 873 -41.23 21.96 -14.04
CA SER A 873 -40.97 22.97 -13.02
C SER A 873 -39.48 23.13 -12.66
N ASP A 874 -38.63 22.18 -13.05
CA ASP A 874 -37.21 22.17 -12.68
C ASP A 874 -36.38 23.20 -13.47
N VAL A 875 -36.89 23.66 -14.60
CA VAL A 875 -36.22 24.60 -15.51
C VAL A 875 -37.17 25.74 -15.86
N LYS A 876 -36.73 26.98 -15.62
CA LYS A 876 -37.50 28.16 -16.00
C LYS A 876 -37.33 28.45 -17.49
N THR A 877 -38.40 28.79 -18.19
CA THR A 877 -38.30 29.23 -19.58
C THR A 877 -39.39 30.23 -19.95
N ASN A 878 -39.11 31.11 -20.91
CA ASN A 878 -40.03 32.13 -21.41
C ASN A 878 -40.71 31.73 -22.74
N ILE A 879 -40.62 30.47 -23.14
CA ILE A 879 -41.23 29.93 -24.36
C ILE A 879 -42.19 28.78 -24.03
N GLU A 880 -43.35 28.76 -24.68
CA GLU A 880 -44.37 27.71 -24.49
C GLU A 880 -44.64 26.92 -25.78
N ASN A 881 -44.23 27.43 -26.95
CA ASN A 881 -44.63 26.89 -28.26
C ASN A 881 -43.64 25.88 -28.87
N TYR A 882 -42.54 25.57 -28.17
CA TYR A 882 -41.47 24.73 -28.69
C TYR A 882 -41.25 23.49 -27.82
N ASP A 883 -41.10 22.33 -28.46
CA ASP A 883 -40.81 21.07 -27.79
C ASP A 883 -39.32 20.90 -27.49
N ILE A 884 -38.48 21.21 -28.48
CA ILE A 884 -37.04 20.98 -28.44
C ILE A 884 -36.29 22.26 -28.81
N VAL A 885 -35.43 22.71 -27.90
CA VAL A 885 -34.47 23.80 -28.14
C VAL A 885 -33.18 23.21 -28.68
N VAL A 886 -32.75 23.68 -29.84
CA VAL A 886 -31.54 23.22 -30.52
C VAL A 886 -30.42 24.20 -30.24
N SER A 887 -29.46 23.79 -29.41
CA SER A 887 -28.32 24.58 -28.97
C SER A 887 -27.00 23.94 -29.38
N ARG A 888 -25.90 24.71 -29.34
CA ARG A 888 -24.55 24.15 -29.45
C ARG A 888 -24.18 23.17 -28.32
N TYR A 889 -24.81 23.30 -27.14
CA TYR A 889 -24.58 22.40 -26.01
C TYR A 889 -25.34 21.06 -26.13
N GLY A 890 -26.30 20.98 -27.05
CA GLY A 890 -27.14 19.80 -27.27
C GLY A 890 -28.59 20.14 -27.62
N LEU A 891 -29.43 19.13 -27.58
CA LEU A 891 -30.88 19.21 -27.79
C LEU A 891 -31.58 19.21 -26.42
N PHE A 892 -32.30 20.27 -26.07
CA PHE A 892 -33.04 20.36 -24.81
C PHE A 892 -34.52 20.11 -25.04
N PHE A 893 -35.04 18.97 -24.57
CA PHE A 893 -36.46 18.62 -24.65
C PHE A 893 -37.19 19.17 -23.42
N ILE A 894 -37.99 20.23 -23.60
CA ILE A 894 -38.55 21.04 -22.51
C ILE A 894 -40.08 20.97 -22.36
N SER A 895 -40.82 20.57 -23.39
CA SER A 895 -42.28 20.52 -23.34
C SER A 895 -42.83 19.24 -22.70
N ASN A 896 -44.16 19.18 -22.52
CA ASN A 896 -44.86 18.01 -22.01
C ASN A 896 -45.32 17.07 -23.14
N HIS A 897 -44.66 17.12 -24.30
CA HIS A 897 -44.99 16.27 -25.44
C HIS A 897 -44.96 14.78 -25.03
N PRO A 898 -45.89 13.92 -25.50
CA PRO A 898 -45.96 12.51 -25.09
C PRO A 898 -44.65 11.74 -25.29
N LEU A 899 -43.89 12.12 -26.32
CA LEU A 899 -42.57 11.56 -26.59
C LEU A 899 -41.57 11.76 -25.45
N ARG A 900 -41.64 12.87 -24.71
CA ARG A 900 -40.82 13.09 -23.50
C ARG A 900 -41.09 12.00 -22.47
N ASN A 901 -42.36 11.74 -22.17
CA ASN A 901 -42.75 10.74 -21.17
C ASN A 901 -42.38 9.33 -21.62
N PHE A 902 -42.51 9.03 -22.92
CA PHE A 902 -42.01 7.79 -23.50
C PHE A 902 -40.50 7.64 -23.28
N LEU A 903 -39.70 8.65 -23.65
CA LEU A 903 -38.24 8.63 -23.46
C LEU A 903 -37.86 8.44 -21.98
N LEU A 904 -38.50 9.17 -21.05
CA LEU A 904 -38.25 9.03 -19.61
C LEU A 904 -38.64 7.65 -19.07
N SER A 905 -39.74 7.06 -19.57
CA SER A 905 -40.18 5.72 -19.13
C SER A 905 -39.18 4.63 -19.49
N VAL A 906 -38.53 4.77 -20.64
CA VAL A 906 -37.55 3.80 -21.13
C VAL A 906 -36.16 4.07 -20.50
N LEU A 907 -35.79 5.33 -20.25
CA LEU A 907 -34.53 5.75 -19.61
C LEU A 907 -34.44 5.45 -18.11
N ASN A 908 -35.53 5.05 -17.47
CA ASN A 908 -35.54 4.61 -16.07
C ASN A 908 -35.21 3.12 -15.89
N ASP A 909 -34.98 2.40 -17.00
CA ASP A 909 -34.58 0.99 -17.02
C ASP A 909 -33.08 0.91 -17.39
N ASP A 910 -32.28 0.24 -16.57
CA ASP A 910 -30.83 0.07 -16.78
C ASP A 910 -30.50 -0.96 -17.89
N ASN A 911 -31.50 -1.46 -18.62
CA ASN A 911 -31.30 -2.36 -19.74
C ASN A 911 -30.57 -1.65 -20.91
N ILE A 912 -29.34 -2.09 -21.17
CA ILE A 912 -28.47 -1.54 -22.21
C ILE A 912 -29.10 -1.55 -23.62
N ASN A 913 -29.93 -2.55 -23.95
CA ASN A 913 -30.61 -2.64 -25.24
C ASN A 913 -31.71 -1.58 -25.39
N LYS A 914 -32.37 -1.21 -24.29
CA LYS A 914 -33.34 -0.10 -24.27
C LYS A 914 -32.65 1.24 -24.50
N ILE A 915 -31.48 1.45 -23.89
CA ILE A 915 -30.66 2.65 -24.08
C ILE A 915 -30.25 2.79 -25.55
N HIS A 916 -29.73 1.74 -26.17
CA HIS A 916 -29.36 1.77 -27.60
C HIS A 916 -30.57 2.07 -28.51
N ALA A 917 -31.74 1.49 -28.20
CA ALA A 917 -32.95 1.73 -28.98
C ALA A 917 -33.42 3.20 -28.88
N ILE A 918 -33.25 3.85 -27.72
CA ILE A 918 -33.50 5.28 -27.52
C ILE A 918 -32.53 6.14 -28.35
N GLU A 919 -31.24 5.81 -28.38
CA GLU A 919 -30.24 6.57 -29.15
C GLU A 919 -30.62 6.65 -30.64
N ILE A 920 -31.15 5.56 -31.21
CA ILE A 920 -31.65 5.52 -32.60
C ILE A 920 -32.86 6.43 -32.77
N ILE A 921 -33.82 6.40 -31.84
CA ILE A 921 -35.01 7.27 -31.88
C ILE A 921 -34.59 8.74 -31.83
N VAL A 922 -33.63 9.07 -30.97
CA VAL A 922 -33.13 10.44 -30.82
C VAL A 922 -32.38 10.89 -32.08
N GLY A 923 -31.56 10.00 -32.66
CA GLY A 923 -30.95 10.22 -33.97
C GLY A 923 -31.99 10.49 -35.06
N TYR A 924 -33.12 9.76 -35.06
CA TYR A 924 -34.24 9.99 -35.97
C TYR A 924 -34.89 11.36 -35.73
N ILE A 925 -35.21 11.71 -34.48
CA ILE A 925 -35.76 13.02 -34.09
C ILE A 925 -34.86 14.15 -34.57
N TYR A 926 -33.55 14.02 -34.37
CA TYR A 926 -32.57 14.99 -34.86
C TYR A 926 -32.56 15.07 -36.40
N SER A 927 -32.70 13.93 -37.08
CA SER A 927 -32.77 13.87 -38.54
C SER A 927 -34.01 14.59 -39.11
N LEU A 928 -35.16 14.53 -38.40
CA LEU A 928 -36.38 15.25 -38.78
C LEU A 928 -36.14 16.76 -38.79
N ASN A 929 -35.51 17.29 -37.73
CA ASN A 929 -35.13 18.70 -37.66
C ASN A 929 -34.13 19.07 -38.78
N LYS A 930 -33.06 18.28 -38.94
CA LYS A 930 -32.02 18.56 -39.95
C LYS A 930 -32.57 18.58 -41.37
N ARG A 931 -33.45 17.64 -41.72
CA ARG A 931 -34.08 17.55 -43.05
C ARG A 931 -35.31 18.44 -43.20
N ARG A 932 -35.79 19.07 -42.12
CA ARG A 932 -37.01 19.90 -42.08
C ARG A 932 -38.25 19.16 -42.59
N ILE A 933 -38.36 17.88 -42.23
CA ILE A 933 -39.48 17.01 -42.61
C ILE A 933 -40.29 16.60 -41.38
N LYS A 934 -41.55 16.26 -41.58
CA LYS A 934 -42.42 15.69 -40.54
C LYS A 934 -42.22 14.19 -40.44
N HIS A 935 -42.58 13.63 -39.28
CA HIS A 935 -42.67 12.19 -39.11
C HIS A 935 -43.69 11.59 -40.08
N THR A 936 -43.31 10.48 -40.70
CA THR A 936 -44.19 9.55 -41.40
C THR A 936 -43.65 8.15 -41.16
N ASP A 937 -44.52 7.13 -41.17
CA ASP A 937 -44.10 5.73 -41.05
C ASP A 937 -43.05 5.36 -42.11
N GLU A 938 -43.18 5.90 -43.32
CA GLU A 938 -42.22 5.69 -44.41
C GLU A 938 -40.85 6.32 -44.12
N ASN A 939 -40.81 7.55 -43.60
CA ASN A 939 -39.56 8.22 -43.24
C ASN A 939 -38.87 7.52 -42.06
N PHE A 940 -39.65 7.08 -41.08
CA PHE A 940 -39.15 6.36 -39.92
C PHE A 940 -38.58 5.00 -40.31
N ARG A 941 -39.31 4.22 -41.13
CA ARG A 941 -38.83 2.96 -41.68
C ARG A 941 -37.57 3.14 -42.51
N LYS A 942 -37.52 4.11 -43.43
CA LYS A 942 -36.31 4.39 -44.23
C LYS A 942 -35.10 4.77 -43.37
N TYR A 943 -35.30 5.54 -42.30
CA TYR A 943 -34.21 5.88 -41.37
C TYR A 943 -33.72 4.63 -40.64
N PHE A 944 -34.65 3.80 -40.17
CA PHE A 944 -34.36 2.57 -39.46
C PHE A 944 -33.62 1.54 -40.35
N ASP A 945 -34.16 1.25 -41.54
CA ASP A 945 -33.57 0.32 -42.52
C ASP A 945 -32.14 0.75 -42.93
N SER A 946 -31.85 2.06 -42.91
CA SER A 946 -30.50 2.58 -43.23
C SER A 946 -29.45 2.36 -42.13
N ASN A 947 -29.84 1.90 -40.94
CA ASN A 947 -28.96 1.63 -39.80
C ASN A 947 -28.87 0.12 -39.44
N GLU A 948 -29.35 -0.79 -40.31
CA GLU A 948 -29.45 -2.25 -40.04
C GLU A 948 -28.13 -2.99 -39.77
N ASN A 949 -26.97 -2.44 -40.16
CA ASN A 949 -25.69 -3.17 -40.07
C ASN A 949 -25.17 -3.40 -38.63
N PHE A 950 -25.80 -2.84 -37.59
CA PHE A 950 -25.27 -2.89 -36.21
C PHE A 950 -26.09 -3.69 -35.18
N PHE A 951 -27.27 -4.24 -35.50
CA PHE A 951 -27.98 -5.15 -34.58
C PHE A 951 -28.72 -6.32 -35.26
N LYS A 952 -28.52 -7.53 -34.71
CA LYS A 952 -29.26 -8.78 -35.02
C LYS A 952 -30.57 -8.91 -34.21
N GLU A 953 -30.90 -7.95 -33.36
CA GLU A 953 -32.07 -8.02 -32.46
C GLU A 953 -33.16 -7.01 -32.83
N ASP A 954 -34.39 -7.48 -32.80
CA ASP A 954 -35.60 -6.70 -33.04
C ASP A 954 -35.81 -5.69 -31.89
N ILE A 955 -35.54 -4.40 -32.13
CA ILE A 955 -35.71 -3.31 -31.15
C ILE A 955 -37.14 -3.25 -30.57
N TRP A 956 -38.12 -3.77 -31.30
CA TRP A 956 -39.52 -3.83 -30.89
C TRP A 956 -39.77 -4.82 -29.75
N LYS A 957 -38.79 -5.67 -29.40
CA LYS A 957 -38.80 -6.45 -28.16
C LYS A 957 -38.64 -5.58 -26.91
N TYR A 958 -38.03 -4.40 -27.05
CA TYR A 958 -37.63 -3.55 -25.94
C TYR A 958 -38.43 -2.24 -25.88
N LEU A 959 -39.13 -1.90 -26.97
CA LEU A 959 -39.92 -0.68 -27.12
C LEU A 959 -41.35 -1.01 -27.51
N ASP A 960 -42.30 -0.29 -26.92
CA ASP A 960 -43.69 -0.30 -27.38
C ASP A 960 -43.83 0.52 -28.67
N LYS A 961 -43.97 -0.18 -29.79
CA LYS A 961 -44.09 0.40 -31.13
C LYS A 961 -45.31 1.31 -31.26
N ASP A 962 -46.45 0.88 -30.73
CA ASP A 962 -47.70 1.61 -30.87
C ASP A 962 -47.65 2.90 -30.04
N THR A 963 -47.13 2.83 -28.82
CA THR A 963 -46.93 4.00 -27.97
C THR A 963 -45.92 4.99 -28.58
N LEU A 964 -44.81 4.50 -29.15
CA LEU A 964 -43.83 5.36 -29.84
C LEU A 964 -44.41 6.03 -31.08
N ASN A 965 -45.09 5.27 -31.95
CA ASN A 965 -45.70 5.82 -33.16
C ASN A 965 -46.80 6.84 -32.81
N ASN A 966 -47.63 6.55 -31.80
CA ASN A 966 -48.62 7.50 -31.31
C ASN A 966 -47.97 8.80 -30.78
N ALA A 967 -46.83 8.68 -30.10
CA ALA A 967 -46.07 9.84 -29.64
C ALA A 967 -45.45 10.63 -30.82
N LEU A 968 -44.90 9.97 -31.83
CA LEU A 968 -44.27 10.61 -33.00
C LEU A 968 -45.26 11.19 -34.01
N ASN A 969 -46.51 10.72 -34.02
CA ASN A 969 -47.59 11.28 -34.85
C ASN A 969 -48.00 12.70 -34.42
N GLN A 970 -47.69 13.09 -33.17
CA GLN A 970 -47.77 14.48 -32.76
C GLN A 970 -46.54 15.24 -33.29
N ASN A 971 -46.78 16.36 -33.97
CA ASN A 971 -45.70 17.11 -34.61
C ASN A 971 -44.82 17.77 -33.55
N LEU A 972 -43.53 17.41 -33.52
CA LEU A 972 -42.52 18.09 -32.74
C LEU A 972 -42.20 19.48 -33.32
N SER A 973 -42.26 20.50 -32.47
CA SER A 973 -41.79 21.85 -32.80
C SER A 973 -40.35 22.06 -32.33
N PHE A 974 -39.47 22.41 -33.28
CA PHE A 974 -38.06 22.69 -33.00
C PHE A 974 -37.77 24.19 -33.04
N LEU A 975 -37.04 24.67 -32.04
CA LEU A 975 -36.44 26.00 -32.05
C LEU A 975 -34.97 25.90 -32.41
N ASP A 976 -34.65 26.16 -33.69
CA ASP A 976 -33.30 26.10 -34.24
C ASP A 976 -32.96 27.41 -34.95
N PHE A 977 -32.12 28.26 -34.34
CA PHE A 977 -31.66 29.51 -34.96
C PHE A 977 -30.59 29.30 -36.03
N ARG A 978 -29.94 28.13 -36.10
CA ARG A 978 -28.88 27.85 -37.10
C ARG A 978 -29.45 27.87 -38.52
N LYS A 979 -30.76 27.61 -38.68
CA LYS A 979 -31.46 27.70 -39.96
C LYS A 979 -31.33 29.06 -40.67
N TYR A 980 -31.13 30.15 -39.93
CA TYR A 980 -30.97 31.50 -40.48
C TYR A 980 -29.57 31.80 -41.01
N TYR A 981 -28.65 30.88 -40.78
CA TYR A 981 -27.22 31.09 -40.86
C TYR A 981 -26.52 30.06 -41.72
N LEU A 982 -27.16 28.91 -41.91
CA LEU A 982 -26.88 27.90 -42.91
C LEU A 982 -27.64 28.28 -44.19
N GLN A 983 -27.24 29.39 -44.84
CA GLN A 983 -27.62 29.62 -46.23
C GLN A 983 -26.56 28.94 -47.09
N ASN A 984 -26.95 27.84 -47.74
CA ASN A 984 -26.15 26.94 -48.61
C ASN A 984 -25.50 25.72 -47.93
N GLU A 985 -26.32 24.78 -47.43
CA GLU A 985 -25.98 23.34 -47.47
C GLU A 985 -27.10 22.56 -48.16
#